data_AF-A0A9E7GY76-F1
#
_entry.id   AF-A0A9E7GY76-F1
#
_cell.length_a   1.000
_cell.length_b   1.000
_cell.length_c   1.000
_cell.angle_alpha   90.00
_cell.angle_beta   90.00
_cell.angle_gamma   90.00
#
_symmetry.space_group_name_H-M   'P 1'
#
loop_
_entity.id
_entity.type
_entity.pdbx_description
1 polymer ?
#
loop_
_entity_poly.entity_id
_entity_poly.type
_entity_poly.pdbx_seq_one_letter_code
_entity_poly.pdbx_strand_id
1 'polypeptide(L)'
;MRLEAADSRDLGLTRSSESHRVRGYKYRMVKRSSDWKFSLSFRARCGFKIREAKMIDLKFEEQGQLQLLEREEDEEDDSFESIDKLIAQGINAGDIKKLQDAGIYTCNGLMMHTKKSLTGIKGLSEAKVDKICEAAEKLVVRSSDPSIQHLFNLFCNLRRSSDTFDLYFVPLLSRSQNMGYVTGSDLLLRRKAVVRITTGSQALDELLGGGIETLSITEAFGEFRSGKTQLAHTLCVSTQLPIQMHGGNGKVAYIDTEGTFRPDRIVPIAERFGMDAGAVLDNIIYARAYTYEHQYNLLLGLAAKMSEEPFRLLIVDSVIALFRVDFCGRGELAERQQKLAQMLSRLIKIAEEFNVAVYITNQVIADPGGGMFISDPKKPAGGHVLAHSATIRLMLRKGKGEQRICKIYDAPNLPEAEAISLNSSHSFIFIKSYYLLGSRFPDNPRRHHRREGLMTLKTLEAGADPCGLLGDSSGVDCHWDSNASSDHDYRSSRNIAISLLKRYRIVIDRGGGDNLKEFISAGVNAYALGCTDEGLRKELIRMKDSGAEIEGLQSHSGGTTLKLPVKTLQLEQMAVMGSAEEPSVVASRMRLVFSTLESSDILTASGTASSSPRGRDRMEQKAQQRTQVPKVKVGTQGLEVSKLGFGCSGLSGIFNDPLSYEEGAAIVIDAFHKGVTFFDTSDAYGNGHNENLIGQALKHLPREKVQIASKFGIAGFQDGRLLINGLPEYARKCCEGSLQRLGVDYIDLYFPHRVDTTVPIEHTMHELKKLVEEGKIKYIGLCEASPDTIRRAHAVHPISAVQMEWSLWTRDIEDEIIPLCRELGIGVIAYSPLGHGFFAGRAGTEGLPEGSILALNPRFNGENADKNKKLFVRVTKLAEKHGCTPPQLALAWVLHQGEDVVPIPGTTKVKHLDANIASLDVKLSEEELKEVSDAMPVDEIGGERDIELFTSCSWKFANTPLPATPLE
;
A
#
# COMPACT_ATOMS: atom_id res chain seq x y z
N MET A 1 9.19 -22.01 33.25
CA MET A 1 8.25 -23.15 33.40
C MET A 1 6.97 -22.80 32.66
N ARG A 2 6.71 -23.38 31.47
CA ARG A 2 5.38 -23.33 30.84
C ARG A 2 4.65 -24.62 31.20
N LEU A 3 3.49 -24.50 31.81
CA LEU A 3 2.47 -25.56 31.85
C LEU A 3 1.69 -25.44 30.54
N GLU A 4 1.76 -26.45 29.69
CA GLU A 4 0.89 -26.56 28.52
C GLU A 4 -0.54 -26.80 28.99
N ALA A 5 -1.48 -26.02 28.46
CA ALA A 5 -2.90 -26.24 28.65
C ALA A 5 -3.29 -27.54 27.94
N ALA A 6 -3.56 -28.59 28.71
CA ALA A 6 -4.17 -29.80 28.19
C ALA A 6 -5.61 -29.50 27.78
N ASP A 7 -5.96 -30.01 26.60
CA ASP A 7 -7.25 -29.86 25.92
C ASP A 7 -8.42 -30.31 26.82
N SER A 8 -9.49 -29.52 26.85
CA SER A 8 -10.55 -29.59 27.88
C SER A 8 -11.68 -30.59 27.58
N ARG A 9 -11.46 -31.62 26.75
CA ARG A 9 -12.54 -32.52 26.32
C ARG A 9 -12.50 -33.96 26.83
N ASP A 10 -11.50 -34.38 27.60
CA ASP A 10 -11.34 -35.81 27.97
C ASP A 10 -11.10 -36.12 29.46
N LEU A 11 -11.71 -35.38 30.39
CA LEU A 11 -11.71 -35.76 31.80
C LEU A 11 -13.11 -35.71 32.41
N GLY A 12 -13.89 -36.76 32.14
CA GLY A 12 -15.04 -37.10 32.96
C GLY A 12 -14.57 -37.56 34.35
N LEU A 13 -14.67 -36.70 35.37
CA LEU A 13 -14.40 -37.09 36.76
C LEU A 13 -15.45 -36.54 37.73
N THR A 14 -16.19 -37.49 38.31
CA THR A 14 -17.05 -37.39 39.48
C THR A 14 -16.26 -37.15 40.78
N ARG A 15 -16.92 -36.57 41.79
CA ARG A 15 -16.39 -36.15 43.10
C ARG A 15 -15.62 -37.25 43.88
N SER A 16 -14.29 -37.23 43.87
CA SER A 16 -13.44 -37.70 44.99
C SER A 16 -12.00 -37.19 44.86
N SER A 17 -11.38 -36.83 46.00
CA SER A 17 -10.03 -36.25 46.07
C SER A 17 -8.93 -37.27 45.77
N GLU A 18 -8.13 -37.07 44.72
CA GLU A 18 -6.92 -37.86 44.46
C GLU A 18 -5.67 -36.99 44.33
N SER A 19 -4.53 -37.55 44.75
CA SER A 19 -3.21 -36.93 44.64
C SER A 19 -2.46 -37.49 43.45
N HIS A 20 -1.81 -36.64 42.65
CA HIS A 20 -1.04 -37.08 41.48
C HIS A 20 0.44 -36.64 41.58
N ARG A 21 1.31 -37.31 40.82
CA ARG A 21 2.77 -37.06 40.76
C ARG A 21 3.19 -36.89 39.31
N VAL A 22 3.88 -35.80 39.01
CA VAL A 22 4.61 -35.61 37.74
C VAL A 22 6.03 -35.19 38.09
N ARG A 23 7.01 -35.90 37.52
CA ARG A 23 8.46 -35.60 37.64
C ARG A 23 8.96 -35.34 39.07
N GLY A 24 8.54 -36.16 40.04
CA GLY A 24 9.08 -36.13 41.41
C GLY A 24 8.42 -35.14 42.38
N TYR A 25 7.44 -34.35 41.94
CA TYR A 25 6.72 -33.38 42.77
C TYR A 25 5.33 -33.90 43.15
N LYS A 26 4.90 -33.67 44.41
CA LYS A 26 3.59 -34.07 44.95
C LYS A 26 2.66 -32.85 44.97
N TYR A 27 1.46 -32.98 44.42
CA TYR A 27 0.42 -31.96 44.53
C TYR A 27 -0.90 -32.58 45.01
N ARG A 28 -1.76 -31.75 45.62
CA ARG A 28 -3.04 -32.16 46.20
C ARG A 28 -4.11 -31.13 45.85
N MET A 29 -5.22 -31.58 45.29
CA MET A 29 -6.41 -30.77 45.08
C MET A 29 -7.45 -31.11 46.14
N VAL A 30 -8.01 -30.08 46.77
CA VAL A 30 -9.10 -30.22 47.74
C VAL A 30 -10.19 -29.22 47.40
N LYS A 31 -11.41 -29.71 47.16
CA LYS A 31 -12.59 -28.88 46.96
C LYS A 31 -13.27 -28.65 48.31
N ARG A 32 -13.38 -27.39 48.75
CA ARG A 32 -14.24 -26.98 49.86
C ARG A 32 -15.02 -25.75 49.40
N SER A 33 -16.35 -25.87 49.41
CA SER A 33 -17.32 -24.90 48.85
C SER A 33 -16.99 -24.47 47.40
N SER A 34 -17.70 -23.48 46.87
CA SER A 34 -17.78 -23.10 45.45
C SER A 34 -16.45 -22.73 44.77
N ASP A 35 -15.33 -22.69 45.49
CA ASP A 35 -14.02 -22.26 44.97
C ASP A 35 -13.01 -23.41 44.90
N TRP A 36 -12.21 -23.45 43.82
CA TRP A 36 -11.07 -24.33 43.70
C TRP A 36 -9.82 -23.67 44.31
N LYS A 37 -9.24 -24.28 45.36
CA LYS A 37 -7.96 -23.82 45.94
C LYS A 37 -6.79 -24.71 45.50
N PHE A 38 -5.78 -24.09 44.91
CA PHE A 38 -4.51 -24.73 44.53
C PHE A 38 -3.50 -24.61 45.68
N SER A 39 -2.84 -25.70 46.05
CA SER A 39 -1.82 -25.72 47.11
C SER A 39 -0.56 -26.37 46.58
N LEU A 40 0.53 -25.59 46.49
CA LEU A 40 1.87 -26.08 46.14
C LEU A 40 2.73 -26.07 47.40
N SER A 41 3.07 -27.24 47.94
CA SER A 41 3.96 -27.36 49.09
C SER A 41 5.38 -27.71 48.62
N PHE A 42 6.33 -26.80 48.82
CA PHE A 42 7.75 -27.07 48.61
C PHE A 42 8.35 -27.73 49.86
N ARG A 43 9.08 -28.82 49.69
CA ARG A 43 9.86 -29.44 50.77
C ARG A 43 11.34 -29.40 50.39
N ALA A 44 12.05 -28.38 50.86
CA ALA A 44 13.51 -28.35 50.78
C ALA A 44 14.08 -29.43 51.72
N ARG A 45 15.07 -30.21 51.26
CA ARG A 45 15.86 -31.13 52.10
C ARG A 45 16.89 -30.36 52.93
N CYS A 46 16.49 -29.34 53.67
CA CYS A 46 17.34 -28.66 54.66
C CYS A 46 16.43 -28.20 55.80
N GLY A 47 16.71 -28.60 57.04
CA GLY A 47 15.79 -28.55 58.17
C GLY A 47 15.49 -27.16 58.77
N PHE A 48 14.88 -26.25 58.01
CA PHE A 48 14.31 -25.01 58.57
C PHE A 48 12.83 -24.84 58.19
N LYS A 49 11.98 -24.58 59.20
CA LYS A 49 10.55 -24.28 59.05
C LYS A 49 10.38 -22.79 58.68
N ILE A 50 9.87 -22.51 57.49
CA ILE A 50 9.33 -21.18 57.15
C ILE A 50 7.95 -21.06 57.81
N ARG A 51 7.79 -20.07 58.71
CA ARG A 51 6.49 -19.67 59.27
C ARG A 51 5.85 -18.65 58.33
N GLU A 52 4.63 -18.96 57.92
CA GLU A 52 3.60 -18.10 57.29
C GLU A 52 4.07 -17.00 56.33
N ALA A 53 3.96 -17.27 55.03
CA ALA A 53 3.79 -16.23 54.02
C ALA A 53 2.28 -15.91 53.91
N LYS A 54 1.89 -14.64 54.05
CA LYS A 54 0.52 -14.16 53.80
C LYS A 54 0.13 -14.51 52.36
N MET A 55 -1.04 -15.15 52.19
CA MET A 55 -1.62 -15.43 50.88
C MET A 55 -2.20 -14.18 50.25
N ILE A 56 -2.00 -14.01 48.95
CA ILE A 56 -2.71 -13.04 48.10
C ILE A 56 -4.02 -13.73 47.70
N ASP A 57 -5.17 -13.13 48.05
CA ASP A 57 -6.48 -13.61 47.62
C ASP A 57 -6.73 -13.19 46.16
N LEU A 58 -7.06 -14.16 45.30
CA LEU A 58 -7.58 -13.92 43.96
C LEU A 58 -9.05 -14.33 43.95
N LYS A 59 -9.95 -13.36 43.76
CA LYS A 59 -11.39 -13.61 43.53
C LYS A 59 -11.65 -13.75 42.03
N PHE A 60 -12.36 -14.81 41.65
CA PHE A 60 -13.02 -14.94 40.35
C PHE A 60 -14.51 -14.67 40.57
N GLU A 61 -15.08 -13.66 39.90
CA GLU A 61 -16.53 -13.51 39.83
C GLU A 61 -17.01 -13.72 38.39
N GLU A 62 -18.11 -14.48 38.28
CA GLU A 62 -18.79 -14.86 37.06
C GLU A 62 -19.45 -13.65 36.39
N GLN A 63 -18.77 -13.02 35.44
CA GLN A 63 -19.38 -12.39 34.26
C GLN A 63 -18.28 -11.95 33.29
N GLY A 64 -18.29 -12.52 32.08
CA GLY A 64 -17.26 -12.33 31.07
C GLY A 64 -17.18 -10.91 30.50
N GLN A 65 -16.38 -10.05 31.14
CA GLN A 65 -15.78 -8.86 30.53
C GLN A 65 -14.31 -8.76 30.97
N LEU A 66 -13.39 -8.73 30.01
CA LEU A 66 -12.00 -8.32 30.22
C LEU A 66 -11.99 -6.82 30.51
N GLN A 67 -11.88 -6.44 31.79
CA GLN A 67 -11.46 -5.09 32.17
C GLN A 67 -9.94 -5.07 32.30
N LEU A 68 -9.32 -4.17 31.55
CA LEU A 68 -7.91 -3.79 31.69
C LEU A 68 -7.67 -3.40 33.16
N LEU A 69 -6.72 -4.06 33.81
CA LEU A 69 -6.08 -3.50 34.99
C LEU A 69 -5.38 -2.22 34.51
N GLU A 70 -5.88 -1.07 34.96
CA GLU A 70 -5.09 0.15 35.00
C GLU A 70 -3.81 -0.20 35.77
N ARG A 71 -2.70 -0.37 35.03
CA ARG A 71 -1.37 -0.28 35.61
C ARG A 71 -1.27 1.16 36.08
N GLU A 72 -1.06 1.37 37.37
CA GLU A 72 -0.37 2.57 37.81
C GLU A 72 0.94 2.60 36.99
N GLU A 73 1.04 3.52 36.04
CA GLU A 73 2.25 3.78 35.27
C GLU A 73 3.28 4.33 36.24
N ASP A 74 3.99 3.44 36.94
CA ASP A 74 5.28 3.79 37.51
C ASP A 74 6.13 4.31 36.35
N GLU A 75 6.49 5.59 36.37
CA GLU A 75 7.41 6.23 35.43
C GLU A 75 8.65 5.34 35.28
N GLU A 76 8.74 4.56 34.21
CA GLU A 76 9.96 3.85 33.86
C GLU A 76 11.01 4.91 33.58
N ASP A 77 11.87 5.11 34.57
CA ASP A 77 13.00 6.04 34.56
C ASP A 77 13.91 5.62 33.39
N ASP A 78 13.69 6.23 32.21
CA ASP A 78 14.43 6.08 30.93
C ASP A 78 15.87 6.64 31.08
N SER A 79 16.46 6.48 32.26
CA SER A 79 17.75 7.03 32.65
C SER A 79 18.88 6.12 32.16
N PHE A 80 19.65 6.62 31.21
CA PHE A 80 20.87 5.97 30.76
C PHE A 80 21.97 6.06 31.83
N GLU A 81 22.84 5.06 31.85
CA GLU A 81 23.97 5.01 32.78
C GLU A 81 25.13 5.88 32.25
N SER A 82 25.26 7.12 32.76
CA SER A 82 26.39 8.01 32.42
C SER A 82 27.75 7.36 32.72
N ILE A 83 28.75 7.60 31.85
CA ILE A 83 30.12 7.13 32.08
C ILE A 83 30.80 7.73 33.31
N ASP A 84 30.29 8.83 33.86
CA ASP A 84 30.83 9.42 35.09
C ASP A 84 30.69 8.44 36.28
N LYS A 85 29.71 7.53 36.23
CA LYS A 85 29.55 6.45 37.22
C LYS A 85 30.73 5.47 37.25
N LEU A 86 31.54 5.41 36.19
CA LEU A 86 32.77 4.60 36.16
C LEU A 86 33.85 5.15 37.11
N ILE A 87 33.78 6.42 37.51
CA ILE A 87 34.69 6.99 38.50
C ILE A 87 34.55 6.25 39.83
N ALA A 88 33.32 5.89 40.22
CA ALA A 88 33.04 5.09 41.42
C ALA A 88 33.58 3.65 41.31
N GLN A 89 33.88 3.16 40.10
CA GLN A 89 34.51 1.87 39.84
C GLN A 89 36.04 1.95 39.72
N GLY A 90 36.64 3.10 40.07
CA GLY A 90 38.10 3.29 40.10
C GLY A 90 38.71 3.74 38.78
N ILE A 91 37.91 4.21 37.82
CA ILE A 91 38.41 4.81 36.57
C ILE A 91 38.78 6.28 36.80
N ASN A 92 39.92 6.72 36.25
CA ASN A 92 40.40 8.09 36.39
C ASN A 92 39.51 9.07 35.61
N ALA A 93 39.10 10.17 36.26
CA ALA A 93 38.27 11.21 35.64
C ALA A 93 38.88 11.83 34.36
N GLY A 94 40.21 11.91 34.27
CA GLY A 94 40.91 12.36 33.07
C GLY A 94 40.85 11.35 31.91
N ASP A 95 40.69 10.06 32.19
CA ASP A 95 40.43 9.06 31.16
C ASP A 95 38.95 9.06 30.73
N ILE A 96 38.02 9.36 31.65
CA ILE A 96 36.60 9.62 31.33
C ILE A 96 36.45 10.84 30.41
N LYS A 97 37.14 11.94 30.72
CA LYS A 97 37.12 13.14 29.87
C LYS A 97 37.60 12.86 28.44
N LYS A 98 38.60 12.00 28.25
CA LYS A 98 39.05 11.59 26.90
C LYS A 98 37.99 10.79 26.15
N LEU A 99 37.17 10.01 26.84
CA LEU A 99 36.03 9.30 26.24
C LEU A 99 34.93 10.30 25.84
N GLN A 100 34.64 11.28 26.70
CA GLN A 100 33.69 12.37 26.41
C GLN A 100 34.15 13.20 25.21
N ASP A 101 35.43 13.59 25.16
CA ASP A 101 36.02 14.31 24.02
C ASP A 101 35.97 13.48 22.72
N ALA A 102 35.88 12.15 22.82
CA ALA A 102 35.68 11.24 21.69
C ALA A 102 34.18 10.97 21.38
N GLY A 103 33.25 11.61 22.10
CA GLY A 103 31.80 11.52 21.88
C GLY A 103 31.11 10.35 22.59
N ILE A 104 31.75 9.73 23.58
CA ILE A 104 31.19 8.61 24.35
C ILE A 104 30.73 9.16 25.70
N TYR A 105 29.42 9.06 26.01
CA TYR A 105 28.82 9.66 27.21
C TYR A 105 28.07 8.66 28.10
N THR A 106 27.71 7.49 27.59
CA THR A 106 27.05 6.45 28.40
C THR A 106 27.85 5.14 28.45
N CYS A 107 27.61 4.33 29.48
CA CYS A 107 28.19 3.00 29.62
C CYS A 107 27.75 2.07 28.49
N ASN A 108 26.50 2.17 28.03
CA ASN A 108 26.00 1.40 26.88
C ASN A 108 26.71 1.82 25.58
N GLY A 109 26.82 3.14 25.36
CA GLY A 109 27.57 3.71 24.24
C GLY A 109 29.01 3.21 24.20
N LEU A 110 29.71 3.17 25.35
CA LEU A 110 31.06 2.61 25.44
C LEU A 110 31.13 1.16 24.95
N MET A 111 30.17 0.31 25.32
CA MET A 111 30.10 -1.10 24.91
C MET A 111 29.85 -1.29 23.40
N MET A 112 29.31 -0.28 22.71
CA MET A 112 29.13 -0.27 21.26
C MET A 112 30.40 0.11 20.48
N HIS A 113 31.53 0.38 21.15
CA HIS A 113 32.82 0.65 20.51
C HIS A 113 33.74 -0.57 20.53
N THR A 114 34.50 -0.74 19.44
CA THR A 114 35.53 -1.77 19.41
C THR A 114 36.70 -1.38 20.31
N LYS A 115 37.33 -2.35 20.96
CA LYS A 115 38.57 -2.10 21.74
C LYS A 115 39.62 -1.37 20.92
N LYS A 116 39.76 -1.70 19.63
CA LYS A 116 40.66 -1.00 18.70
C LYS A 116 40.32 0.49 18.55
N SER A 117 39.04 0.85 18.46
CA SER A 117 38.60 2.24 18.41
C SER A 117 38.94 2.99 19.69
N LEU A 118 38.75 2.34 20.85
CA LEU A 118 39.02 2.94 22.17
C LEU A 118 40.52 3.11 22.41
N THR A 119 41.34 2.13 22.04
CA THR A 119 42.81 2.24 22.11
C THR A 119 43.35 3.28 21.13
N GLY A 120 42.60 3.61 20.08
CA GLY A 120 42.91 4.71 19.17
C GLY A 120 42.78 6.11 19.80
N ILE A 121 42.09 6.23 20.94
CA ILE A 121 41.94 7.50 21.65
C ILE A 121 43.27 7.86 22.32
N LYS A 122 43.79 9.04 21.99
CA LYS A 122 45.10 9.51 22.46
C LYS A 122 45.17 9.46 24.00
N GLY A 123 46.10 8.66 24.52
CA GLY A 123 46.36 8.56 25.96
C GLY A 123 45.53 7.48 26.69
N LEU A 124 44.84 6.60 25.97
CA LEU A 124 44.30 5.33 26.49
C LEU A 124 45.17 4.17 25.99
N SER A 125 45.74 3.38 26.92
CA SER A 125 46.44 2.14 26.59
C SER A 125 45.47 0.96 26.58
N GLU A 126 45.84 -0.15 25.94
CA GLU A 126 45.03 -1.37 25.90
C GLU A 126 44.61 -1.84 27.30
N ALA A 127 45.55 -1.86 28.25
CA ALA A 127 45.27 -2.20 29.65
C ALA A 127 44.30 -1.23 30.36
N LYS A 128 44.27 0.04 29.95
CA LYS A 128 43.26 0.99 30.45
C LYS A 128 41.90 0.71 29.83
N VAL A 129 41.84 0.47 28.52
CA VAL A 129 40.61 0.15 27.80
C VAL A 129 39.95 -1.10 28.39
N ASP A 130 40.71 -2.15 28.68
CA ASP A 130 40.19 -3.36 29.31
C ASP A 130 39.57 -3.09 30.69
N LYS A 131 40.23 -2.29 31.54
CA LYS A 131 39.69 -1.90 32.85
C LYS A 131 38.40 -1.09 32.74
N ILE A 132 38.33 -0.17 31.77
CA ILE A 132 37.14 0.66 31.54
C ILE A 132 35.98 -0.22 31.05
N CYS A 133 36.23 -1.13 30.10
CA CYS A 133 35.21 -2.05 29.60
C CYS A 133 34.70 -2.98 30.71
N GLU A 134 35.59 -3.57 31.52
CA GLU A 134 35.21 -4.43 32.64
C GLU A 134 34.37 -3.67 33.69
N ALA A 135 34.70 -2.40 33.95
CA ALA A 135 33.91 -1.54 34.84
C ALA A 135 32.51 -1.23 34.26
N ALA A 136 32.42 -0.97 32.95
CA ALA A 136 31.15 -0.71 32.29
C ALA A 136 30.25 -1.95 32.20
N GLU A 137 30.82 -3.12 31.91
CA GLU A 137 30.09 -4.41 31.90
C GLU A 137 29.39 -4.67 33.23
N LYS A 138 30.05 -4.37 34.35
CA LYS A 138 29.47 -4.51 35.70
C LYS A 138 28.27 -3.60 35.95
N LEU A 139 28.21 -2.44 35.31
CA LEU A 139 27.10 -1.49 35.43
C LEU A 139 25.94 -1.84 34.48
N VAL A 140 26.24 -2.16 33.22
CA VAL A 140 25.22 -2.47 32.19
C VAL A 140 24.48 -3.79 32.46
N VAL A 141 25.18 -4.81 33.00
CA VAL A 141 24.55 -6.11 33.36
C VAL A 141 23.57 -5.99 34.54
N ARG A 142 23.71 -4.96 35.38
CA ARG A 142 22.80 -4.73 36.52
C ARG A 142 21.49 -4.06 36.10
N SER A 143 21.49 -3.23 35.06
CA SER A 143 20.32 -2.46 34.61
C SER A 143 19.45 -3.17 33.56
N SER A 144 19.97 -4.21 32.89
CA SER A 144 19.36 -4.78 31.68
C SER A 144 18.31 -5.88 31.91
N ASP A 145 17.95 -6.23 33.15
CA ASP A 145 16.86 -7.16 33.44
C ASP A 145 15.82 -6.53 34.41
N PRO A 146 14.64 -6.12 33.90
CA PRO A 146 13.59 -5.51 34.70
C PRO A 146 13.13 -6.39 35.88
N SER A 147 13.22 -7.72 35.71
CA SER A 147 12.83 -8.67 36.75
C SER A 147 13.84 -8.75 37.89
N ILE A 148 15.12 -8.50 37.61
CA ILE A 148 16.20 -8.42 38.61
C ILE A 148 16.16 -7.07 39.32
N GLN A 149 15.90 -5.96 38.60
CA GLN A 149 15.79 -4.63 39.19
C GLN A 149 14.58 -4.53 40.15
N HIS A 150 13.44 -5.10 39.75
CA HIS A 150 12.25 -5.16 40.61
C HIS A 150 12.48 -6.03 41.85
N LEU A 151 13.14 -7.19 41.70
CA LEU A 151 13.53 -8.03 42.84
C LEU A 151 14.53 -7.34 43.76
N PHE A 152 15.50 -6.59 43.21
CA PHE A 152 16.48 -5.83 43.96
C PHE A 152 15.83 -4.70 44.76
N ASN A 153 14.95 -3.90 44.13
CA ASN A 153 14.19 -2.84 44.79
C ASN A 153 13.27 -3.39 45.88
N LEU A 154 12.59 -4.51 45.62
CA LEU A 154 11.77 -5.20 46.62
C LEU A 154 12.62 -5.69 47.82
N PHE A 155 13.85 -6.16 47.56
CA PHE A 155 14.77 -6.63 48.61
C PHE A 155 15.38 -5.47 49.42
N CYS A 156 15.76 -4.37 48.77
CA CYS A 156 16.26 -3.15 49.41
C CYS A 156 15.20 -2.54 50.34
N ASN A 157 13.93 -2.62 49.96
CA ASN A 157 12.79 -2.19 50.78
C ASN A 157 12.54 -3.11 51.99
N LEU A 158 13.00 -4.37 51.97
CA LEU A 158 12.76 -5.37 53.02
C LEU A 158 13.84 -5.44 54.13
N ARG A 159 14.92 -4.65 54.00
CA ARG A 159 15.98 -4.37 55.01
C ARG A 159 16.06 -5.29 56.24
N ARG A 160 16.50 -6.56 56.09
CA ARG A 160 17.07 -7.37 57.19
C ARG A 160 18.16 -8.34 56.73
N SER A 161 19.36 -8.10 57.25
CA SER A 161 20.62 -8.89 57.20
C SER A 161 21.28 -9.09 55.83
N SER A 162 22.46 -8.48 55.68
CA SER A 162 23.36 -8.56 54.52
C SER A 162 23.87 -9.97 54.21
N ASP A 163 23.87 -10.87 55.20
CA ASP A 163 24.71 -12.07 55.13
C ASP A 163 24.06 -13.26 54.40
N THR A 164 22.75 -13.18 54.11
CA THR A 164 22.02 -14.21 53.34
C THR A 164 21.96 -13.92 51.84
N PHE A 165 22.29 -12.70 51.42
CA PHE A 165 22.29 -12.28 50.01
C PHE A 165 23.45 -12.92 49.22
N ASP A 166 24.65 -12.95 49.82
CA ASP A 166 25.87 -13.46 49.18
C ASP A 166 25.92 -14.98 49.04
N LEU A 167 25.27 -15.72 49.94
CA LEU A 167 25.38 -17.19 50.02
C LEU A 167 24.42 -17.95 49.10
N TYR A 168 23.32 -17.33 48.66
CA TYR A 168 22.29 -18.04 47.85
C TYR A 168 21.85 -17.29 46.58
N PHE A 169 21.96 -15.96 46.52
CA PHE A 169 21.47 -15.18 45.38
C PHE A 169 22.56 -14.97 44.30
N VAL A 170 23.80 -14.70 44.72
CA VAL A 170 24.96 -14.55 43.84
C VAL A 170 25.25 -15.81 43.00
N PRO A 171 25.13 -17.06 43.52
CA PRO A 171 25.33 -18.27 42.72
C PRO A 171 24.19 -18.60 41.75
N LEU A 172 22.98 -18.07 41.98
CA LEU A 172 21.83 -18.28 41.08
C LEU A 172 21.85 -17.26 39.92
N LEU A 173 22.26 -16.02 40.20
CA LEU A 173 22.53 -14.99 39.19
C LEU A 173 23.72 -15.36 38.30
N SER A 174 24.80 -15.90 38.86
CA SER A 174 25.98 -16.31 38.11
C SER A 174 25.78 -17.53 37.21
N ARG A 175 24.68 -18.29 37.38
CA ARG A 175 24.31 -19.40 36.48
C ARG A 175 23.47 -18.99 35.27
N SER A 176 22.95 -17.76 35.23
CA SER A 176 22.32 -17.17 34.02
C SER A 176 23.18 -16.10 33.33
N GLN A 177 24.33 -15.76 33.93
CA GLN A 177 25.33 -14.91 33.31
C GLN A 177 26.05 -15.67 32.19
N ASN A 178 25.52 -15.60 30.98
CA ASN A 178 26.33 -15.87 29.80
C ASN A 178 25.91 -14.94 28.66
N MET A 179 26.77 -13.93 28.41
CA MET A 179 27.02 -13.38 27.07
C MET A 179 25.90 -12.55 26.41
N GLY A 180 25.06 -11.84 27.19
CA GLY A 180 24.11 -10.87 26.62
C GLY A 180 22.98 -11.45 25.76
N TYR A 181 22.76 -12.77 25.82
CA TYR A 181 21.66 -13.43 25.10
C TYR A 181 20.35 -13.29 25.87
N VAL A 182 19.28 -12.92 25.15
CA VAL A 182 17.91 -12.89 25.66
C VAL A 182 17.05 -13.85 24.84
N THR A 183 15.97 -14.39 25.42
CA THR A 183 15.04 -15.23 24.64
C THR A 183 14.23 -14.37 23.68
N GLY A 184 13.72 -14.96 22.59
CA GLY A 184 12.84 -14.23 21.66
C GLY A 184 11.56 -13.70 22.32
N SER A 185 11.08 -14.34 23.40
CA SER A 185 9.93 -13.83 24.16
C SER A 185 10.30 -12.59 24.98
N ASP A 186 11.47 -12.56 25.60
CA ASP A 186 11.95 -11.40 26.35
C ASP A 186 12.25 -10.22 25.42
N LEU A 187 12.83 -10.50 24.24
CA LEU A 187 13.03 -9.48 23.21
C LEU A 187 11.69 -8.93 22.71
N LEU A 188 10.67 -9.77 22.49
CA LEU A 188 9.33 -9.32 22.12
C LEU A 188 8.71 -8.41 23.19
N LEU A 189 8.89 -8.73 24.48
CA LEU A 189 8.43 -7.87 25.58
C LEU A 189 9.15 -6.52 25.58
N ARG A 190 10.48 -6.50 25.40
CA ARG A 190 11.24 -5.24 25.26
C ARG A 190 10.77 -4.42 24.06
N ARG A 191 10.51 -5.08 22.92
CA ARG A 191 9.98 -4.42 21.71
C ARG A 191 8.57 -3.86 21.88
N LYS A 192 7.79 -4.32 22.85
CA LYS A 192 6.48 -3.74 23.19
C LYS A 192 6.59 -2.41 23.93
N ALA A 193 7.71 -2.15 24.61
CA ALA A 193 7.96 -0.89 25.31
C ALA A 193 8.53 0.21 24.40
N VAL A 194 8.80 -0.10 23.12
CA VAL A 194 9.32 0.87 22.16
C VAL A 194 8.27 1.94 21.88
N VAL A 195 8.66 3.20 22.06
CA VAL A 195 7.79 4.33 21.82
C VAL A 195 7.62 4.57 20.32
N ARG A 196 6.39 4.86 19.91
CA ARG A 196 6.04 5.21 18.54
C ARG A 196 5.47 6.61 18.51
N ILE A 197 6.16 7.50 17.81
CA ILE A 197 5.79 8.92 17.72
C ILE A 197 4.80 9.10 16.57
N THR A 198 3.62 9.62 16.88
CA THR A 198 2.59 9.90 15.88
C THR A 198 3.10 10.85 14.80
N THR A 199 2.78 10.55 13.56
CA THR A 199 3.00 11.40 12.40
C THR A 199 1.96 12.51 12.26
N GLY A 200 0.97 12.55 13.16
CA GLY A 200 -0.20 13.44 13.08
C GLY A 200 -1.25 13.00 12.06
N SER A 201 -1.09 11.79 11.49
CA SER A 201 -2.02 11.15 10.55
C SER A 201 -2.34 9.74 11.00
N GLN A 202 -3.62 9.47 11.28
CA GLN A 202 -4.07 8.13 11.66
C GLN A 202 -3.74 7.06 10.62
N ALA A 203 -3.93 7.37 9.32
CA ALA A 203 -3.65 6.42 8.25
C ALA A 203 -2.16 6.08 8.13
N LEU A 204 -1.29 7.07 8.31
CA LEU A 204 0.16 6.85 8.28
C LEU A 204 0.65 6.16 9.56
N ASP A 205 0.06 6.46 10.72
CA ASP A 205 0.37 5.78 11.97
C ASP A 205 -0.09 4.32 11.93
N GLU A 206 -1.28 4.03 11.41
CA GLU A 206 -1.76 2.66 11.19
C GLU A 206 -0.84 1.89 10.25
N LEU A 207 -0.39 2.53 9.16
CA LEU A 207 0.59 1.95 8.22
C LEU A 207 1.91 1.60 8.94
N LEU A 208 2.36 2.47 9.84
CA LEU A 208 3.62 2.30 10.59
C LEU A 208 3.48 1.45 11.86
N GLY A 209 2.28 0.96 12.18
CA GLY A 209 2.01 0.21 13.42
C GLY A 209 2.07 1.07 14.69
N GLY A 210 1.77 2.37 14.59
CA GLY A 210 1.64 3.32 15.69
C GLY A 210 2.43 4.62 15.52
N GLY A 211 3.21 4.77 14.44
CA GLY A 211 4.03 5.95 14.16
C GLY A 211 5.52 5.63 13.99
N ILE A 212 6.38 6.64 14.10
CA ILE A 212 7.84 6.50 13.93
C ILE A 212 8.44 5.83 15.18
N GLU A 213 9.10 4.68 15.00
CA GLU A 213 9.64 3.83 16.08
C GLU A 213 10.98 4.38 16.63
N THR A 214 11.12 4.49 17.96
CA THR A 214 12.41 4.77 18.61
C THR A 214 13.38 3.58 18.49
N LEU A 215 14.66 3.74 18.84
CA LEU A 215 15.70 2.70 18.69
C LEU A 215 15.94 2.29 17.22
N SER A 216 15.50 3.08 16.26
CA SER A 216 15.58 2.75 14.83
C SER A 216 15.80 3.98 13.96
N ILE A 217 16.32 3.76 12.76
CA ILE A 217 16.42 4.78 11.71
C ILE A 217 15.22 4.62 10.78
N THR A 218 14.46 5.70 10.62
CA THR A 218 13.46 5.85 9.57
C THR A 218 13.99 6.79 8.48
N GLU A 219 14.17 6.28 7.27
CA GLU A 219 14.47 7.06 6.08
C GLU A 219 13.16 7.51 5.41
N ALA A 220 13.03 8.80 5.10
CA ALA A 220 12.01 9.30 4.19
C ALA A 220 12.67 9.84 2.91
N PHE A 221 12.42 9.19 1.77
CA PHE A 221 12.98 9.60 0.48
C PHE A 221 11.90 9.91 -0.54
N GLY A 222 12.24 10.72 -1.55
CA GLY A 222 11.31 11.07 -2.61
C GLY A 222 11.69 12.35 -3.33
N GLU A 223 10.92 12.72 -4.33
CA GLU A 223 11.16 13.93 -5.12
C GLU A 223 11.13 15.23 -4.29
N PHE A 224 11.68 16.30 -4.87
CA PHE A 224 11.44 17.63 -4.35
C PHE A 224 9.94 17.91 -4.20
N ARG A 225 9.55 18.57 -3.10
CA ARG A 225 8.15 18.91 -2.74
C ARG A 225 7.25 17.71 -2.46
N SER A 226 7.80 16.53 -2.15
CA SER A 226 7.02 15.34 -1.77
C SER A 226 6.51 15.32 -0.32
N GLY A 227 6.90 16.27 0.53
CA GLY A 227 6.39 16.36 1.92
C GLY A 227 7.38 15.93 3.01
N LYS A 228 8.62 15.56 2.67
CA LYS A 228 9.62 15.04 3.64
C LYS A 228 9.89 15.99 4.82
N THR A 229 10.22 17.25 4.53
CA THR A 229 10.47 18.28 5.57
C THR A 229 9.20 18.67 6.31
N GLN A 230 8.03 18.63 5.65
CA GLN A 230 6.75 18.92 6.32
C GLN A 230 6.40 17.84 7.35
N LEU A 231 6.69 16.57 7.04
CA LEU A 231 6.59 15.48 8.01
C LEU A 231 7.59 15.69 9.15
N ALA A 232 8.84 16.07 8.86
CA ALA A 232 9.85 16.39 9.88
C ALA A 232 9.38 17.50 10.85
N HIS A 233 8.85 18.61 10.33
CA HIS A 233 8.30 19.69 11.16
C HIS A 233 7.13 19.24 12.03
N THR A 234 6.30 18.33 11.52
CA THR A 234 5.17 17.77 12.31
C THR A 234 5.70 16.91 13.45
N LEU A 235 6.72 16.07 13.17
CA LEU A 235 7.38 15.25 14.16
C LEU A 235 8.08 16.07 15.25
N CYS A 236 8.60 17.26 14.94
CA CYS A 236 9.17 18.16 15.95
C CYS A 236 8.19 18.54 17.06
N VAL A 237 6.89 18.61 16.72
CA VAL A 237 5.83 18.97 17.66
C VAL A 237 5.25 17.72 18.31
N SER A 238 4.89 16.71 17.52
CA SER A 238 4.25 15.50 18.06
C SER A 238 5.13 14.71 19.01
N THR A 239 6.46 14.76 18.85
CA THR A 239 7.40 14.15 19.80
C THR A 239 7.27 14.72 21.21
N GLN A 240 6.91 15.98 21.34
CA GLN A 240 6.82 16.65 22.64
C GLN A 240 5.49 16.37 23.37
N LEU A 241 4.54 15.69 22.71
CA LEU A 241 3.29 15.28 23.34
C LEU A 241 3.53 14.19 24.41
N PRO A 242 2.62 14.06 25.38
CA PRO A 242 2.63 12.93 26.32
C PRO A 242 2.55 11.58 25.60
N ILE A 243 3.14 10.54 26.21
CA ILE A 243 3.18 9.18 25.63
C ILE A 243 1.76 8.63 25.42
N GLN A 244 0.80 8.98 26.29
CA GLN A 244 -0.61 8.58 26.17
C GLN A 244 -1.28 9.14 24.90
N MET A 245 -0.74 10.23 24.35
CA MET A 245 -1.18 10.83 23.08
C MET A 245 -0.35 10.35 21.88
N HIS A 246 0.39 9.24 22.02
CA HIS A 246 1.34 8.73 21.04
C HIS A 246 2.48 9.72 20.75
N GLY A 247 2.84 10.53 21.75
CA GLY A 247 4.02 11.38 21.71
C GLY A 247 5.26 10.68 22.23
N GLY A 248 6.35 11.44 22.31
CA GLY A 248 7.64 10.98 22.80
C GLY A 248 8.02 11.48 24.19
N ASN A 249 7.29 12.47 24.74
CA ASN A 249 7.60 13.18 25.98
C ASN A 249 9.08 13.60 26.10
N GLY A 250 9.64 14.17 25.04
CA GLY A 250 11.05 14.56 25.01
C GLY A 250 11.37 15.64 23.99
N LYS A 251 12.56 16.24 24.14
CA LYS A 251 13.09 17.27 23.24
C LYS A 251 13.44 16.70 21.86
N VAL A 252 13.61 17.61 20.90
CA VAL A 252 13.93 17.28 19.51
C VAL A 252 15.24 17.91 19.09
N ALA A 253 16.10 17.14 18.44
CA ALA A 253 17.29 17.64 17.78
C ALA A 253 17.07 17.69 16.26
N TYR A 254 17.39 18.81 15.62
CA TYR A 254 17.24 19.02 14.18
C TYR A 254 18.56 19.47 13.56
N ILE A 255 19.17 18.60 12.77
CA ILE A 255 20.36 18.92 11.97
C ILE A 255 19.92 19.19 10.53
N ASP A 256 19.97 20.46 10.14
CA ASP A 256 19.58 20.92 8.81
C ASP A 256 20.82 21.11 7.92
N THR A 257 20.83 20.46 6.76
CA THR A 257 21.84 20.62 5.72
C THR A 257 21.36 21.40 4.50
N GLU A 258 20.04 21.54 4.29
CA GLU A 258 19.45 22.18 3.10
C GLU A 258 18.94 23.62 3.31
N GLY A 259 18.53 23.95 4.53
CA GLY A 259 18.26 25.32 4.98
C GLY A 259 16.76 25.56 4.98
N THR A 260 16.02 24.49 5.24
CA THR A 260 14.59 24.32 5.03
C THR A 260 13.82 24.37 6.34
N PHE A 261 14.52 24.29 7.49
CA PHE A 261 13.89 24.50 8.79
C PHE A 261 13.40 25.95 8.91
N ARG A 262 12.12 26.10 9.24
CA ARG A 262 11.43 27.39 9.33
C ARG A 262 10.61 27.41 10.62
N PRO A 263 11.09 28.09 11.68
CA PRO A 263 10.40 28.13 12.99
C PRO A 263 8.96 28.64 12.90
N ASP A 264 8.68 29.58 12.00
CA ASP A 264 7.34 30.09 11.70
C ASP A 264 6.35 29.00 11.27
N ARG A 265 6.86 27.88 10.71
CA ARG A 265 6.04 26.73 10.33
C ARG A 265 5.72 25.80 11.50
N ILE A 266 6.43 25.91 12.63
CA ILE A 266 6.16 25.10 13.84
C ILE A 266 4.97 25.65 14.61
N VAL A 267 4.82 26.97 14.68
CA VAL A 267 3.74 27.67 15.39
C VAL A 267 2.34 27.12 15.07
N PRO A 268 1.88 27.08 13.81
CA PRO A 268 0.54 26.57 13.50
C PRO A 268 0.39 25.06 13.74
N ILE A 269 1.48 24.30 13.82
CA ILE A 269 1.46 22.87 14.14
C ILE A 269 1.29 22.70 15.66
N ALA A 270 2.02 23.48 16.47
CA ALA A 270 1.88 23.50 17.92
C ALA A 270 0.45 23.89 18.34
N GLU A 271 -0.10 24.95 17.75
CA GLU A 271 -1.49 25.39 17.99
C GLU A 271 -2.50 24.29 17.66
N ARG A 272 -2.29 23.55 16.56
CA ARG A 272 -3.15 22.42 16.18
C ARG A 272 -3.18 21.32 17.24
N PHE A 273 -2.06 21.08 17.91
CA PHE A 273 -1.96 20.10 19.00
C PHE A 273 -2.31 20.70 20.38
N GLY A 274 -2.72 21.98 20.45
CA GLY A 274 -3.06 22.66 21.69
C GLY A 274 -1.85 22.96 22.58
N MET A 275 -0.65 23.07 21.99
CA MET A 275 0.60 23.35 22.69
C MET A 275 1.00 24.82 22.56
N ASP A 276 1.67 25.35 23.58
CA ASP A 276 2.28 26.68 23.49
C ASP A 276 3.45 26.67 22.49
N ALA A 277 3.35 27.50 21.45
CA ALA A 277 4.33 27.51 20.37
C ALA A 277 5.72 27.97 20.82
N GLY A 278 5.81 28.88 21.80
CA GLY A 278 7.09 29.34 22.36
C GLY A 278 7.81 28.19 23.08
N ALA A 279 7.11 27.52 23.99
CA ALA A 279 7.64 26.37 24.72
C ALA A 279 8.04 25.21 23.78
N VAL A 280 7.25 24.96 22.72
CA VAL A 280 7.59 23.94 21.72
C VAL A 280 8.87 24.29 20.96
N LEU A 281 9.07 25.57 20.61
CA LEU A 281 10.27 26.03 19.92
C LEU A 281 11.52 25.95 20.80
N ASP A 282 11.41 26.28 22.09
CA ASP A 282 12.52 26.20 23.04
C ASP A 282 13.02 24.76 23.25
N ASN A 283 12.16 23.77 23.03
CA ASN A 283 12.47 22.34 23.11
C ASN A 283 13.03 21.75 21.80
N ILE A 284 13.20 22.56 20.74
CA ILE A 284 13.82 22.13 19.48
C ILE A 284 15.25 22.67 19.41
N ILE A 285 16.23 21.78 19.54
CA ILE A 285 17.64 22.12 19.33
C ILE A 285 17.94 22.06 17.83
N TYR A 286 18.13 23.22 17.23
CA TYR A 286 18.48 23.36 15.82
C TYR A 286 19.99 23.54 15.61
N ALA A 287 20.55 22.85 14.61
CA ALA A 287 21.91 23.06 14.14
C ALA A 287 21.98 23.03 12.60
N ARG A 288 22.77 23.95 12.04
CA ARG A 288 23.03 24.03 10.59
C ARG A 288 24.37 23.39 10.26
N ALA A 289 24.37 22.32 9.48
CA ALA A 289 25.59 21.72 8.97
C ALA A 289 25.95 22.31 7.59
N TYR A 290 27.25 22.56 7.37
CA TYR A 290 27.77 23.17 6.14
C TYR A 290 28.70 22.23 5.35
N THR A 291 29.27 21.22 6.00
CA THR A 291 30.13 20.18 5.40
C THR A 291 29.80 18.83 6.04
N TYR A 292 30.12 17.73 5.37
CA TYR A 292 29.87 16.38 5.91
C TYR A 292 30.62 16.12 7.23
N GLU A 293 31.82 16.69 7.40
CA GLU A 293 32.60 16.60 8.65
C GLU A 293 31.93 17.40 9.77
N HIS A 294 31.44 18.61 9.46
CA HIS A 294 30.70 19.41 10.43
C HIS A 294 29.41 18.69 10.87
N GLN A 295 28.69 18.08 9.94
CA GLN A 295 27.52 17.24 10.25
C GLN A 295 27.87 16.11 11.23
N TYR A 296 29.00 15.43 11.02
CA TYR A 296 29.45 14.35 11.90
C TYR A 296 29.83 14.88 13.30
N ASN A 297 30.55 15.99 13.36
CA ASN A 297 30.94 16.63 14.62
C ASN A 297 29.73 17.12 15.42
N LEU A 298 28.67 17.59 14.76
CA LEU A 298 27.41 17.94 15.42
C LEU A 298 26.76 16.74 16.10
N LEU A 299 26.84 15.54 15.52
CA LEU A 299 26.36 14.31 16.17
C LEU A 299 27.17 13.93 17.41
N LEU A 300 28.49 14.20 17.41
CA LEU A 300 29.33 14.00 18.59
C LEU A 300 28.93 14.96 19.72
N GLY A 301 28.75 16.25 19.40
CA GLY A 301 28.31 17.24 20.37
C GLY A 301 26.86 17.04 20.84
N LEU A 302 25.99 16.48 19.99
CA LEU A 302 24.61 16.19 20.35
C LEU A 302 24.51 15.10 21.43
N ALA A 303 25.37 14.08 21.39
CA ALA A 303 25.40 13.03 22.40
C ALA A 303 25.68 13.59 23.81
N ALA A 304 26.48 14.67 23.91
CA ALA A 304 26.68 15.38 25.17
C ALA A 304 25.37 15.97 25.70
N LYS A 305 24.60 16.65 24.85
CA LYS A 305 23.31 17.23 25.22
C LYS A 305 22.27 16.17 25.57
N MET A 306 22.22 15.08 24.81
CA MET A 306 21.35 13.94 25.08
C MET A 306 21.70 13.23 26.40
N SER A 307 22.94 13.38 26.88
CA SER A 307 23.33 12.87 28.20
C SER A 307 22.88 13.75 29.37
N GLU A 308 22.45 14.98 29.11
CA GLU A 308 22.03 15.96 30.12
C GLU A 308 20.50 16.18 30.12
N GLU A 309 19.86 16.08 28.96
CA GLU A 309 18.42 16.35 28.78
C GLU A 309 17.73 15.20 28.03
N PRO A 310 16.43 14.95 28.30
CA PRO A 310 15.69 13.87 27.65
C PRO A 310 15.27 14.25 26.22
N PHE A 311 15.89 13.62 25.22
CA PHE A 311 15.47 13.69 23.82
C PHE A 311 14.66 12.45 23.44
N ARG A 312 13.78 12.61 22.44
CA ARG A 312 13.07 11.45 21.85
C ARG A 312 13.11 11.40 20.33
N LEU A 313 13.57 12.46 19.67
CA LEU A 313 13.70 12.52 18.22
C LEU A 313 14.97 13.25 17.78
N LEU A 314 15.67 12.66 16.83
CA LEU A 314 16.74 13.29 16.04
C LEU A 314 16.33 13.32 14.57
N ILE A 315 16.27 14.51 13.98
CA ILE A 315 16.06 14.73 12.55
C ILE A 315 17.37 15.13 11.87
N VAL A 316 17.65 14.51 10.71
CA VAL A 316 18.72 14.93 9.80
C VAL A 316 18.12 15.21 8.41
N ASP A 317 18.00 16.49 8.04
CA ASP A 317 17.39 16.95 6.78
C ASP A 317 18.43 17.67 5.90
N SER A 318 19.15 17.02 5.00
CA SER A 318 19.12 15.60 4.62
C SER A 318 20.47 14.93 4.89
N VAL A 319 20.47 13.60 5.06
CA VAL A 319 21.72 12.87 5.35
C VAL A 319 22.70 12.89 4.18
N ILE A 320 22.22 13.07 2.95
CA ILE A 320 23.01 12.89 1.73
C ILE A 320 23.47 14.19 1.07
N ALA A 321 22.86 15.34 1.39
CA ALA A 321 23.07 16.58 0.65
C ALA A 321 24.54 17.00 0.62
N LEU A 322 25.20 17.03 1.78
CA LEU A 322 26.60 17.45 1.90
C LEU A 322 27.54 16.42 1.27
N PHE A 323 27.27 15.13 1.41
CA PHE A 323 28.05 14.07 0.76
C PHE A 323 28.01 14.12 -0.78
N ARG A 324 26.98 14.74 -1.37
CA ARG A 324 26.92 14.93 -2.83
C ARG A 324 27.72 16.13 -3.32
N VAL A 325 27.97 17.09 -2.44
CA VAL A 325 28.71 18.32 -2.74
C VAL A 325 30.19 18.12 -2.44
N ASP A 326 30.50 17.56 -1.29
CA ASP A 326 31.87 17.45 -0.79
C ASP A 326 32.68 16.35 -1.48
N PHE A 327 32.01 15.35 -2.07
CA PHE A 327 32.64 14.27 -2.82
C PHE A 327 32.17 14.28 -4.29
N CYS A 328 33.11 14.50 -5.21
CA CYS A 328 32.83 14.74 -6.63
C CYS A 328 33.31 13.59 -7.53
N GLY A 329 32.42 13.09 -8.39
CA GLY A 329 32.76 12.11 -9.42
C GLY A 329 32.91 10.66 -8.92
N ARG A 330 33.35 9.78 -9.81
CA ARG A 330 33.44 8.33 -9.53
C ARG A 330 34.68 7.94 -8.71
N GLY A 331 35.75 8.73 -8.76
CA GLY A 331 37.01 8.45 -8.06
C GLY A 331 36.87 8.46 -6.53
N GLU A 332 36.00 9.32 -6.01
CA GLU A 332 35.77 9.49 -4.56
C GLU A 332 34.56 8.69 -4.05
N LEU A 333 33.92 7.89 -4.91
CA LEU A 333 32.71 7.14 -4.54
C LEU A 333 32.98 6.18 -3.39
N ALA A 334 34.11 5.47 -3.41
CA ALA A 334 34.47 4.54 -2.35
C ALA A 334 34.66 5.25 -0.99
N GLU A 335 35.38 6.37 -0.98
CA GLU A 335 35.60 7.16 0.23
C GLU A 335 34.28 7.74 0.76
N ARG A 336 33.45 8.31 -0.13
CA ARG A 336 32.12 8.80 0.21
C ARG A 336 31.27 7.71 0.87
N GLN A 337 31.23 6.50 0.30
CA GLN A 337 30.44 5.40 0.86
C GLN A 337 30.97 4.95 2.23
N GLN A 338 32.29 4.95 2.45
CA GLN A 338 32.90 4.64 3.74
C GLN A 338 32.55 5.71 4.80
N LYS A 339 32.63 6.99 4.45
CA LYS A 339 32.29 8.11 5.36
C LYS A 339 30.79 8.14 5.65
N LEU A 340 29.94 7.85 4.67
CA LEU A 340 28.50 7.71 4.86
C LEU A 340 28.16 6.54 5.81
N ALA A 341 28.86 5.40 5.68
CA ALA A 341 28.69 4.27 6.59
C ALA A 341 29.06 4.63 8.05
N GLN A 342 30.11 5.44 8.24
CA GLN A 342 30.48 5.95 9.58
C GLN A 342 29.39 6.86 10.17
N MET A 343 28.83 7.76 9.36
CA MET A 343 27.71 8.62 9.76
C MET A 343 26.48 7.79 10.19
N LEU A 344 26.06 6.86 9.34
CA LEU A 344 24.89 6.01 9.61
C LEU A 344 25.10 5.09 10.82
N SER A 345 26.29 4.51 10.98
CA SER A 345 26.63 3.73 12.16
C SER A 345 26.56 4.55 13.44
N ARG A 346 26.97 5.83 13.41
CA ARG A 346 26.82 6.71 14.58
C ARG A 346 25.36 7.03 14.88
N LEU A 347 24.52 7.24 13.87
CA LEU A 347 23.09 7.44 14.05
C LEU A 347 22.40 6.22 14.68
N ILE A 348 22.73 5.00 14.24
CA ILE A 348 22.22 3.75 14.85
C ILE A 348 22.58 3.69 16.33
N LYS A 349 23.85 3.97 16.65
CA LYS A 349 24.33 3.99 18.04
C LYS A 349 23.60 5.03 18.88
N ILE A 350 23.37 6.23 18.37
CA ILE A 350 22.61 7.27 19.09
C ILE A 350 21.16 6.80 19.33
N ALA A 351 20.52 6.19 18.34
CA ALA A 351 19.17 5.65 18.48
C ALA A 351 19.08 4.65 19.63
N GLU A 352 20.02 3.70 19.69
CA GLU A 352 20.07 2.66 20.74
C GLU A 352 20.57 3.18 22.10
N GLU A 353 21.52 4.11 22.10
CA GLU A 353 22.15 4.66 23.31
C GLU A 353 21.17 5.50 24.12
N PHE A 354 20.36 6.31 23.45
CA PHE A 354 19.47 7.29 24.08
C PHE A 354 17.98 6.98 23.89
N ASN A 355 17.63 5.82 23.32
CA ASN A 355 16.24 5.45 23.01
C ASN A 355 15.49 6.55 22.24
N VAL A 356 16.12 7.06 21.17
CA VAL A 356 15.55 8.11 20.33
C VAL A 356 15.12 7.54 18.98
N ALA A 357 14.08 8.12 18.39
CA ALA A 357 13.77 7.93 16.98
C ALA A 357 14.73 8.76 16.13
N VAL A 358 15.29 8.16 15.08
CA VAL A 358 16.12 8.89 14.11
C VAL A 358 15.37 8.98 12.79
N TYR A 359 15.00 10.19 12.39
CA TYR A 359 14.35 10.46 11.12
C TYR A 359 15.31 11.16 10.16
N ILE A 360 15.63 10.50 9.05
CA ILE A 360 16.52 11.06 8.03
C ILE A 360 15.75 11.30 6.74
N THR A 361 15.97 12.45 6.11
CA THR A 361 15.46 12.67 4.75
C THR A 361 16.52 12.31 3.72
N ASN A 362 16.08 11.84 2.56
CA ASN A 362 16.94 11.54 1.44
C ASN A 362 16.32 12.01 0.12
N GLN A 363 17.18 12.29 -0.84
CA GLN A 363 16.82 12.72 -2.19
C GLN A 363 16.86 11.53 -3.15
N VAL A 364 16.16 11.66 -4.27
CA VAL A 364 16.22 10.69 -5.38
C VAL A 364 17.12 11.20 -6.50
N ILE A 365 17.83 10.27 -7.15
CA ILE A 365 18.63 10.50 -8.35
C ILE A 365 17.96 9.83 -9.55
N ALA A 366 18.08 10.44 -10.73
CA ALA A 366 17.68 9.80 -11.96
C ALA A 366 18.67 8.67 -12.30
N ASP A 367 18.15 7.58 -12.83
CA ASP A 367 18.89 6.44 -13.36
C ASP A 367 18.82 6.47 -14.90
N PRO A 368 19.78 7.15 -15.57
CA PRO A 368 19.79 7.25 -17.02
C PRO A 368 20.12 5.92 -17.74
N GLY A 369 20.54 4.88 -17.00
CA GLY A 369 20.67 3.52 -17.51
C GLY A 369 19.36 2.73 -17.47
N GLY A 370 18.32 3.26 -16.82
CA GLY A 370 16.97 2.74 -16.88
C GLY A 370 16.41 2.92 -18.29
N GLY A 371 16.08 1.82 -18.96
CA GLY A 371 15.47 1.87 -20.29
C GLY A 371 14.21 2.76 -20.31
N MET A 372 13.84 3.27 -21.49
CA MET A 372 12.69 4.17 -21.74
C MET A 372 11.31 3.67 -21.24
N PHE A 373 11.25 2.48 -20.62
CA PHE A 373 10.06 1.77 -20.17
C PHE A 373 9.94 1.64 -18.65
N ILE A 374 10.86 2.21 -17.85
CA ILE A 374 10.70 2.29 -16.38
C ILE A 374 9.77 3.46 -16.05
N SER A 375 8.65 3.18 -15.37
CA SER A 375 7.61 4.18 -15.07
C SER A 375 8.07 5.31 -14.14
N ASP A 376 9.12 5.07 -13.34
CA ASP A 376 9.85 6.12 -12.61
C ASP A 376 11.34 5.75 -12.51
N PRO A 377 12.22 6.26 -13.39
CA PRO A 377 13.64 5.91 -13.44
C PRO A 377 14.42 6.58 -12.30
N LYS A 378 13.91 6.55 -11.06
CA LYS A 378 14.46 7.27 -9.92
C LYS A 378 14.82 6.30 -8.81
N LYS A 379 16.03 6.44 -8.28
CA LYS A 379 16.54 5.65 -7.16
C LYS A 379 16.90 6.57 -5.99
N PRO A 380 16.69 6.16 -4.73
CA PRO A 380 17.19 6.92 -3.58
C PRO A 380 18.72 7.02 -3.63
N ALA A 381 19.26 8.18 -3.24
CA ALA A 381 20.69 8.40 -3.20
C ALA A 381 21.36 7.64 -2.03
N GLY A 382 22.67 7.37 -2.11
CA GLY A 382 23.43 6.69 -1.04
C GLY A 382 23.61 5.18 -1.22
N GLY A 383 22.90 4.56 -2.18
CA GLY A 383 23.09 3.17 -2.57
C GLY A 383 22.83 2.17 -1.45
N HIS A 384 23.44 0.98 -1.54
CA HIS A 384 23.22 -0.12 -0.60
C HIS A 384 23.64 0.21 0.84
N VAL A 385 24.64 1.08 1.04
CA VAL A 385 25.11 1.46 2.39
C VAL A 385 23.98 2.10 3.19
N LEU A 386 23.25 3.03 2.57
CA LEU A 386 22.10 3.69 3.20
C LEU A 386 20.92 2.72 3.34
N ALA A 387 20.62 1.97 2.28
CA ALA A 387 19.52 1.01 2.26
C ALA A 387 19.61 -0.04 3.38
N HIS A 388 20.81 -0.59 3.64
CA HIS A 388 21.00 -1.60 4.70
C HIS A 388 21.03 -1.01 6.12
N SER A 389 21.27 0.29 6.26
CA SER A 389 21.40 0.93 7.58
C SER A 389 20.07 1.49 8.09
N ALA A 390 19.18 1.90 7.18
CA ALA A 390 17.85 2.35 7.54
C ALA A 390 16.96 1.16 7.89
N THR A 391 16.33 1.19 9.06
CA THR A 391 15.44 0.12 9.53
C THR A 391 14.10 0.18 8.81
N ILE A 392 13.55 1.39 8.66
CA ILE A 392 12.29 1.63 7.96
C ILE A 392 12.56 2.64 6.85
N ARG A 393 12.09 2.35 5.64
CA ARG A 393 12.28 3.21 4.47
C ARG A 393 10.92 3.60 3.91
N LEU A 394 10.66 4.91 3.86
CA LEU A 394 9.41 5.50 3.42
C LEU A 394 9.63 6.26 2.10
N MET A 395 8.88 5.86 1.08
CA MET A 395 8.86 6.56 -0.20
C MET A 395 7.69 7.55 -0.23
N LEU A 396 8.02 8.85 -0.31
CA LEU A 396 7.04 9.93 -0.45
C LEU A 396 6.95 10.41 -1.90
N ARG A 397 5.75 10.35 -2.49
CA ARG A 397 5.44 10.88 -3.82
C ARG A 397 4.28 11.87 -3.79
N LYS A 398 4.14 12.67 -4.85
CA LYS A 398 3.05 13.64 -5.00
C LYS A 398 1.76 12.90 -5.42
N GLY A 399 0.65 13.17 -4.75
CA GLY A 399 -0.69 12.77 -5.14
C GLY A 399 -1.42 13.86 -5.93
N LYS A 400 -2.76 13.77 -6.01
CA LYS A 400 -3.59 14.81 -6.65
C LYS A 400 -3.68 16.05 -5.76
N GLY A 401 -3.39 17.23 -6.31
CA GLY A 401 -3.48 18.50 -5.58
C GLY A 401 -2.51 18.57 -4.39
N GLU A 402 -3.05 18.78 -3.19
CA GLU A 402 -2.26 18.86 -1.95
C GLU A 402 -1.95 17.49 -1.34
N GLN A 403 -2.46 16.41 -1.94
CA GLN A 403 -2.21 15.05 -1.47
C GLN A 403 -0.75 14.62 -1.68
N ARG A 404 -0.24 13.80 -0.78
CA ARG A 404 0.98 13.01 -0.93
C ARG A 404 0.63 11.54 -0.83
N ILE A 405 1.56 10.67 -1.17
CA ILE A 405 1.40 9.23 -0.97
C ILE A 405 2.69 8.78 -0.31
N CYS A 406 2.57 8.08 0.81
CA CYS A 406 3.67 7.49 1.55
C CYS A 406 3.57 5.97 1.40
N LYS A 407 4.59 5.34 0.83
CA LYS A 407 4.71 3.88 0.71
C LYS A 407 5.80 3.38 1.67
N ILE A 408 5.56 2.29 2.37
CA ILE A 408 6.63 1.52 3.00
C ILE A 408 7.43 0.83 1.88
N TYR A 409 8.66 1.27 1.70
CA TYR A 409 9.59 0.74 0.71
C TYR A 409 10.38 -0.45 1.25
N ASP A 410 10.74 -0.43 2.53
CA ASP A 410 11.42 -1.52 3.21
C ASP A 410 11.20 -1.39 4.73
N ALA A 411 10.86 -2.48 5.41
CA ALA A 411 10.69 -2.54 6.85
C ALA A 411 10.75 -4.01 7.34
N PRO A 412 11.35 -4.31 8.50
CA PRO A 412 11.53 -5.68 8.97
C PRO A 412 10.23 -6.36 9.42
N ASN A 413 9.24 -5.58 9.86
CA ASN A 413 8.02 -6.06 10.52
C ASN A 413 6.73 -5.53 9.92
N LEU A 414 6.80 -4.69 8.88
CA LEU A 414 5.65 -4.05 8.26
C LEU A 414 5.56 -4.47 6.79
N PRO A 415 4.38 -4.87 6.30
CA PRO A 415 4.21 -5.21 4.89
C PRO A 415 4.35 -3.96 4.01
N GLU A 416 4.74 -4.15 2.75
CA GLU A 416 4.66 -3.08 1.76
C GLU A 416 3.20 -2.65 1.56
N ALA A 417 2.90 -1.43 1.96
CA ALA A 417 1.59 -0.81 1.82
C ALA A 417 1.74 0.71 1.63
N GLU A 418 0.68 1.35 1.14
CA GLU A 418 0.64 2.79 0.90
C GLU A 418 -0.46 3.44 1.74
N ALA A 419 -0.12 4.59 2.32
CA ALA A 419 -1.09 5.53 2.88
C ALA A 419 -1.06 6.80 2.03
N ILE A 420 -2.23 7.28 1.64
CA ILE A 420 -2.33 8.63 1.11
C ILE A 420 -2.03 9.56 2.30
N SER A 421 -1.28 10.63 1.99
CA SER A 421 -1.00 12.01 2.51
C SER A 421 -1.96 13.16 2.17
N LEU A 422 -2.43 14.05 3.04
CA LEU A 422 -3.04 15.34 2.68
C LEU A 422 -2.15 16.41 3.34
N ASN A 423 -1.66 17.38 2.58
CA ASN A 423 -1.10 18.61 3.14
C ASN A 423 -2.22 19.63 3.23
N SER A 424 -2.37 20.27 4.38
CA SER A 424 -2.97 21.61 4.44
C SER A 424 -1.86 22.64 4.27
N SER A 425 -2.25 23.89 4.02
CA SER A 425 -1.34 25.04 3.93
C SER A 425 -0.42 25.24 5.14
N HIS A 426 -0.70 24.60 6.29
CA HIS A 426 0.00 24.78 7.55
C HIS A 426 0.48 23.47 8.25
N SER A 427 0.14 22.28 7.75
CA SER A 427 0.57 20.96 8.31
C SER A 427 0.16 19.77 7.42
N PHE A 428 0.78 18.59 7.59
CA PHE A 428 0.23 17.30 7.12
C PHE A 428 -1.12 17.05 7.85
N ILE A 429 -2.28 17.18 7.18
CA ILE A 429 -3.62 16.94 7.78
C ILE A 429 -4.29 15.81 7.01
N PHE A 430 -4.96 14.87 7.70
CA PHE A 430 -5.96 13.99 7.07
C PHE A 430 -7.37 14.14 7.62
N ILE A 431 -8.34 13.98 6.72
CA ILE A 431 -9.76 13.76 7.02
C ILE A 431 -10.01 12.24 7.19
N LYS A 432 -10.74 11.88 8.24
CA LYS A 432 -11.29 10.54 8.51
C LYS A 432 -12.06 10.01 7.29
N SER A 433 -11.69 8.83 6.80
CA SER A 433 -12.66 7.95 6.14
C SER A 433 -13.43 7.22 7.24
N TYR A 434 -14.69 7.62 7.47
CA TYR A 434 -15.58 6.82 8.30
C TYR A 434 -15.87 5.50 7.58
N TYR A 435 -15.48 4.39 8.20
CA TYR A 435 -16.01 3.07 7.91
C TYR A 435 -17.54 3.07 8.09
N LEU A 436 -18.27 2.72 7.03
CA LEU A 436 -19.66 2.28 7.10
C LEU A 436 -19.71 0.88 7.75
N LEU A 437 -19.68 0.83 9.08
CA LEU A 437 -20.10 -0.35 9.85
C LEU A 437 -21.64 -0.38 9.87
N GLY A 438 -22.23 -1.00 8.86
CA GLY A 438 -23.65 -1.31 8.79
C GLY A 438 -23.99 -2.59 9.55
N SER A 439 -23.92 -2.56 10.89
CA SER A 439 -24.51 -3.61 11.73
C SER A 439 -26.01 -3.35 11.87
N ARG A 440 -26.84 -4.12 11.16
CA ARG A 440 -28.30 -4.17 11.37
C ARG A 440 -28.62 -5.06 12.57
N PHE A 441 -29.48 -4.56 13.46
CA PHE A 441 -30.44 -5.33 14.25
C PHE A 441 -31.75 -4.50 14.36
N PRO A 442 -32.92 -5.12 14.61
CA PRO A 442 -34.08 -5.03 13.72
C PRO A 442 -35.23 -4.15 14.25
N ASP A 443 -36.19 -3.94 13.35
CA ASP A 443 -37.43 -3.17 13.45
C ASP A 443 -38.23 -3.26 14.76
N ASN A 444 -38.80 -2.12 15.20
CA ASN A 444 -40.26 -1.98 15.36
C ASN A 444 -40.68 -0.50 15.50
N PRO A 445 -41.82 -0.05 14.92
CA PRO A 445 -42.26 1.33 14.91
C PRO A 445 -43.30 1.62 16.01
N ARG A 446 -43.30 2.83 16.58
CA ARG A 446 -44.51 3.52 17.08
C ARG A 446 -44.23 4.96 17.54
N ARG A 447 -44.83 5.90 16.80
CA ARG A 447 -45.45 7.18 17.19
C ARG A 447 -44.92 7.92 18.43
N HIS A 448 -44.46 9.17 18.24
CA HIS A 448 -45.23 10.36 18.65
C HIS A 448 -44.61 11.67 18.09
N HIS A 449 -45.48 12.57 17.61
CA HIS A 449 -45.19 13.95 17.23
C HIS A 449 -44.72 14.80 18.41
N ARG A 450 -43.70 15.66 18.22
CA ARG A 450 -43.81 17.14 18.19
C ARG A 450 -42.44 17.82 18.34
N ARG A 451 -42.25 18.86 17.51
CA ARG A 451 -41.50 20.12 17.71
C ARG A 451 -40.00 20.07 18.03
N GLU A 452 -39.24 20.71 17.12
CA GLU A 452 -38.20 21.76 17.32
C GLU A 452 -37.30 21.71 16.06
N GLY A 453 -37.00 22.77 15.31
CA GLY A 453 -36.80 24.17 15.70
C GLY A 453 -35.29 24.47 15.56
N LEU A 454 -34.85 24.91 14.37
CA LEU A 454 -33.49 25.42 14.17
C LEU A 454 -33.21 26.59 15.11
N MET A 455 -32.07 26.58 15.83
CA MET A 455 -31.22 27.78 16.02
C MET A 455 -29.85 27.45 16.67
N THR A 456 -28.79 27.81 15.93
CA THR A 456 -27.54 28.52 16.32
C THR A 456 -26.73 28.15 17.57
N LEU A 457 -25.44 27.92 17.32
CA LEU A 457 -24.29 28.06 18.24
C LEU A 457 -24.20 29.47 18.86
N LYS A 458 -24.20 29.54 20.20
CA LYS A 458 -23.40 30.42 21.06
C LYS A 458 -23.87 30.27 22.51
N THR A 459 -23.01 29.71 23.39
CA THR A 459 -22.46 30.33 24.62
C THR A 459 -21.98 29.25 25.59
N LEU A 460 -20.68 29.30 25.91
CA LEU A 460 -20.18 29.05 27.26
C LEU A 460 -18.96 29.97 27.45
N GLU A 461 -19.25 31.17 27.92
CA GLU A 461 -18.33 31.99 28.71
C GLU A 461 -19.05 32.32 30.02
N ALA A 462 -18.42 31.96 31.13
CA ALA A 462 -18.47 32.59 32.47
C ALA A 462 -17.78 31.61 33.45
N GLY A 463 -16.78 31.98 34.24
CA GLY A 463 -16.12 33.26 34.40
C GLY A 463 -15.06 33.18 35.51
N ALA A 464 -14.18 34.16 35.56
CA ALA A 464 -13.56 34.70 36.76
C ALA A 464 -12.75 35.95 36.36
N ASP A 465 -12.99 37.06 37.04
CA ASP A 465 -12.25 38.32 36.98
C ASP A 465 -12.41 38.96 38.38
N PRO A 466 -11.61 39.95 38.85
CA PRO A 466 -10.25 40.42 38.49
C PRO A 466 -9.35 40.59 39.74
N CYS A 467 -8.05 40.90 39.58
CA CYS A 467 -7.27 41.90 40.36
C CYS A 467 -5.73 41.70 40.29
N GLY A 468 -5.00 42.77 39.96
CA GLY A 468 -3.87 43.20 40.80
C GLY A 468 -2.50 43.38 40.16
N LEU A 469 -2.10 44.67 40.06
CA LEU A 469 -0.75 45.22 40.26
C LEU A 469 0.16 45.46 39.03
N LEU A 470 0.06 46.70 38.54
CA LEU A 470 1.09 47.76 38.47
C LEU A 470 2.48 47.45 37.88
N GLY A 471 2.90 48.29 36.92
CA GLY A 471 4.34 48.47 36.65
C GLY A 471 4.75 49.19 35.35
N ASP A 472 4.22 50.39 35.12
CA ASP A 472 4.82 51.55 34.43
C ASP A 472 6.05 51.44 33.48
N SER A 473 5.80 51.93 32.25
CA SER A 473 6.44 53.10 31.62
C SER A 473 7.78 53.02 30.87
N SER A 474 7.82 53.84 29.81
CA SER A 474 8.93 54.26 28.93
C SER A 474 9.39 53.23 27.88
N GLY A 475 9.39 53.50 26.57
CA GLY A 475 9.43 54.76 25.85
C GLY A 475 10.67 54.78 24.96
N VAL A 476 10.53 54.38 23.69
CA VAL A 476 11.45 54.78 22.62
C VAL A 476 10.63 55.00 21.35
N ASP A 477 10.38 56.27 21.06
CA ASP A 477 10.03 56.77 19.74
C ASP A 477 11.18 56.49 18.76
N CYS A 478 10.87 55.96 17.58
CA CYS A 478 11.63 56.22 16.36
C CYS A 478 10.68 56.17 15.15
N HIS A 479 10.58 57.34 14.53
CA HIS A 479 9.89 57.72 13.30
C HIS A 479 9.62 56.67 12.21
N TRP A 480 8.44 56.82 11.62
CA TRP A 480 8.08 56.42 10.26
C TRP A 480 9.17 56.80 9.25
N ASP A 481 9.58 55.82 8.44
CA ASP A 481 10.06 56.08 7.09
C ASP A 481 9.22 55.28 6.10
N SER A 482 8.47 56.03 5.30
CA SER A 482 7.59 55.56 4.25
C SER A 482 8.39 55.19 3.01
N ASN A 483 8.47 53.89 2.67
CA ASN A 483 8.34 53.40 1.29
C ASN A 483 8.50 51.87 1.18
N ALA A 484 7.68 51.30 0.31
CA ALA A 484 7.76 49.96 -0.29
C ALA A 484 7.19 48.76 0.51
N SER A 485 5.87 48.53 0.42
CA SER A 485 5.32 47.19 0.14
C SER A 485 3.82 47.26 -0.19
N SER A 486 3.43 46.75 -1.38
CA SER A 486 2.10 46.19 -1.74
C SER A 486 1.78 46.37 -3.23
N ASP A 487 2.51 45.68 -4.12
CA ASP A 487 2.06 45.58 -5.54
C ASP A 487 2.29 44.17 -6.16
N HIS A 488 2.85 43.21 -5.41
CA HIS A 488 3.22 41.91 -5.98
C HIS A 488 2.18 40.78 -5.75
N ASP A 489 1.47 40.77 -4.62
CA ASP A 489 0.46 39.73 -4.32
C ASP A 489 -0.90 39.99 -4.98
N TYR A 490 -1.28 41.26 -5.18
CA TYR A 490 -2.55 41.60 -5.82
C TYR A 490 -2.57 41.28 -7.33
N ARG A 491 -1.41 41.33 -8.00
CA ARG A 491 -1.28 40.99 -9.43
C ARG A 491 -1.44 39.49 -9.70
N SER A 492 -1.08 38.63 -8.76
CA SER A 492 -1.16 37.17 -8.90
C SER A 492 -2.60 36.65 -8.92
N SER A 493 -3.41 37.07 -7.95
CA SER A 493 -4.82 36.67 -7.82
C SER A 493 -5.68 37.19 -9.00
N ARG A 494 -5.38 38.41 -9.47
CA ARG A 494 -6.02 39.00 -10.67
C ARG A 494 -5.73 38.20 -11.93
N ASN A 495 -4.48 37.73 -12.10
CA ASN A 495 -4.07 36.94 -13.26
C ASN A 495 -4.66 35.52 -13.24
N ILE A 496 -4.86 34.94 -12.06
CA ILE A 496 -5.51 33.62 -11.90
C ILE A 496 -7.00 33.71 -12.26
N ALA A 497 -7.72 34.72 -11.77
CA ALA A 497 -9.13 34.91 -12.09
C ALA A 497 -9.37 35.21 -13.59
N ILE A 498 -8.52 36.06 -14.19
CA ILE A 498 -8.56 36.35 -15.64
C ILE A 498 -8.19 35.11 -16.47
N SER A 499 -7.24 34.29 -16.01
CA SER A 499 -6.84 33.03 -16.66
C SER A 499 -7.96 31.97 -16.61
N LEU A 500 -8.67 31.87 -15.48
CA LEU A 500 -9.84 31.01 -15.33
C LEU A 500 -10.98 31.48 -16.23
N LEU A 501 -11.31 32.77 -16.24
CA LEU A 501 -12.35 33.34 -17.12
C LEU A 501 -12.02 33.15 -18.62
N LYS A 502 -10.75 33.29 -19.01
CA LYS A 502 -10.30 33.00 -20.38
C LYS A 502 -10.36 31.52 -20.75
N ARG A 503 -10.09 30.61 -19.81
CA ARG A 503 -10.23 29.16 -20.04
C ARG A 503 -11.68 28.72 -20.16
N TYR A 504 -12.60 29.28 -19.39
CA TYR A 504 -14.02 28.92 -19.46
C TYR A 504 -14.75 29.56 -20.66
N ARG A 505 -14.25 30.68 -21.21
CA ARG A 505 -14.70 31.22 -22.51
C ARG A 505 -14.58 30.18 -23.64
N ILE A 506 -13.50 29.39 -23.65
CA ILE A 506 -13.24 28.33 -24.64
C ILE A 506 -14.22 27.15 -24.50
N VAL A 507 -14.74 26.94 -23.29
CA VAL A 507 -15.70 25.86 -22.97
C VAL A 507 -17.14 26.26 -23.35
N ILE A 508 -17.47 27.56 -23.27
CA ILE A 508 -18.78 28.09 -23.68
C ILE A 508 -18.93 28.09 -25.21
N ASP A 509 -17.87 28.40 -25.97
CA ASP A 509 -17.87 28.37 -27.44
C ASP A 509 -18.03 26.94 -28.03
N ARG A 510 -18.01 25.89 -27.20
CA ARG A 510 -18.15 24.47 -27.60
C ARG A 510 -19.49 23.82 -27.22
N GLY A 511 -20.49 24.61 -26.81
CA GLY A 511 -21.90 24.18 -26.86
C GLY A 511 -22.33 23.10 -25.87
N GLY A 512 -21.98 23.22 -24.58
CA GLY A 512 -22.51 22.38 -23.50
C GLY A 512 -23.28 23.20 -22.46
N GLY A 513 -24.61 23.15 -22.48
CA GLY A 513 -25.50 23.93 -21.60
C GLY A 513 -25.39 23.62 -20.10
N ASP A 514 -24.83 22.46 -19.73
CA ASP A 514 -24.65 22.07 -18.32
C ASP A 514 -23.53 22.86 -17.61
N ASN A 515 -22.62 23.47 -18.36
CA ASN A 515 -21.47 24.23 -17.82
C ASN A 515 -21.85 25.64 -17.33
N LEU A 516 -23.05 26.12 -17.64
CA LEU A 516 -23.51 27.46 -17.21
C LEU A 516 -23.82 27.50 -15.71
N LYS A 517 -24.31 26.38 -15.14
CA LYS A 517 -24.56 26.26 -13.69
C LYS A 517 -23.26 26.26 -12.88
N GLU A 518 -22.23 25.57 -13.36
CA GLU A 518 -20.90 25.59 -12.74
C GLU A 518 -20.23 26.96 -12.89
N PHE A 519 -20.43 27.65 -14.01
CA PHE A 519 -19.94 29.01 -14.23
C PHE A 519 -20.56 30.02 -13.27
N ILE A 520 -21.89 29.97 -13.09
CA ILE A 520 -22.60 30.82 -12.12
C ILE A 520 -22.18 30.47 -10.69
N SER A 521 -22.01 29.18 -10.36
CA SER A 521 -21.53 28.76 -9.05
C SER A 521 -20.09 29.21 -8.78
N ALA A 522 -19.22 29.21 -9.79
CA ALA A 522 -17.84 29.70 -9.67
C ALA A 522 -17.78 31.23 -9.53
N GLY A 523 -18.62 31.97 -10.26
CA GLY A 523 -18.74 33.42 -10.15
C GLY A 523 -19.31 33.86 -8.79
N VAL A 524 -20.29 33.14 -8.27
CA VAL A 524 -20.87 33.36 -6.93
C VAL A 524 -19.86 33.02 -5.83
N ASN A 525 -19.09 31.94 -5.98
CA ASN A 525 -18.01 31.59 -5.05
C ASN A 525 -16.85 32.62 -5.05
N ALA A 526 -16.55 33.24 -6.20
CA ALA A 526 -15.56 34.32 -6.27
C ALA A 526 -16.04 35.61 -5.59
N TYR A 527 -17.35 35.90 -5.63
CA TYR A 527 -17.95 37.03 -4.91
C TYR A 527 -18.02 36.77 -3.39
N ALA A 528 -18.27 35.52 -2.98
CA ALA A 528 -18.28 35.11 -1.58
C ALA A 528 -16.90 35.16 -0.88
N LEU A 529 -15.81 35.31 -1.65
CA LEU A 529 -14.43 35.47 -1.16
C LEU A 529 -14.00 36.93 -0.98
N GLY A 530 -14.93 37.91 -1.02
CA GLY A 530 -14.67 39.28 -0.58
C GLY A 530 -13.99 40.21 -1.60
N CYS A 531 -14.05 39.89 -2.90
CA CYS A 531 -13.57 40.80 -3.94
C CYS A 531 -14.50 42.01 -4.14
N THR A 532 -14.24 43.11 -3.43
CA THR A 532 -14.79 44.42 -3.79
C THR A 532 -13.84 45.11 -4.76
N ASP A 533 -14.12 45.06 -6.06
CA ASP A 533 -13.66 46.13 -6.93
C ASP A 533 -14.56 46.32 -8.16
N GLU A 534 -14.73 47.59 -8.52
CA GLU A 534 -15.67 48.16 -9.49
C GLU A 534 -15.52 47.61 -10.92
N GLY A 535 -14.42 46.90 -11.19
CA GLY A 535 -14.15 46.19 -12.44
C GLY A 535 -15.07 44.99 -12.71
N LEU A 536 -15.42 44.20 -11.68
CA LEU A 536 -16.36 43.08 -11.84
C LEU A 536 -17.77 43.60 -12.15
N ARG A 537 -18.12 44.75 -11.54
CA ARG A 537 -19.40 45.44 -11.74
C ARG A 537 -19.52 45.97 -13.17
N LYS A 538 -18.47 46.56 -13.75
CA LYS A 538 -18.45 47.05 -15.14
C LYS A 538 -18.57 45.92 -16.16
N GLU A 539 -17.94 44.78 -15.91
CA GLU A 539 -17.99 43.64 -16.84
C GLU A 539 -19.35 42.91 -16.78
N LEU A 540 -19.97 42.83 -15.60
CA LEU A 540 -21.35 42.33 -15.43
C LEU A 540 -22.39 43.28 -16.07
N ILE A 541 -22.19 44.60 -16.00
CA ILE A 541 -23.03 45.58 -16.70
C ILE A 541 -22.86 45.45 -18.23
N ARG A 542 -21.62 45.26 -18.71
CA ARG A 542 -21.33 45.05 -20.14
C ARG A 542 -21.95 43.75 -20.69
N MET A 543 -22.11 42.72 -19.85
CA MET A 543 -22.84 41.49 -20.18
C MET A 543 -24.37 41.69 -20.13
N LYS A 544 -24.89 42.55 -19.25
CA LYS A 544 -26.31 42.94 -19.24
C LYS A 544 -26.73 43.65 -20.54
N ASP A 545 -25.84 44.49 -21.08
CA ASP A 545 -26.10 45.21 -22.34
C ASP A 545 -26.01 44.31 -23.60
N SER A 546 -25.57 43.05 -23.45
CA SER A 546 -25.55 42.05 -24.54
C SER A 546 -26.84 41.24 -24.71
N GLY A 547 -27.94 41.66 -24.08
CA GLY A 547 -29.28 41.12 -24.33
C GLY A 547 -29.65 39.86 -23.54
N ALA A 548 -28.94 39.55 -22.44
CA ALA A 548 -29.36 38.51 -21.51
C ALA A 548 -30.38 39.10 -20.51
N GLU A 549 -31.66 38.74 -20.65
CA GLU A 549 -32.69 39.08 -19.68
C GLU A 549 -32.45 38.32 -18.36
N ILE A 550 -32.07 39.06 -17.32
CA ILE A 550 -32.07 38.61 -15.93
C ILE A 550 -33.16 39.42 -15.22
N GLU A 551 -34.35 38.84 -15.09
CA GLU A 551 -35.40 39.41 -14.23
C GLU A 551 -35.09 39.13 -12.75
N GLY A 552 -35.12 40.20 -11.94
CA GLY A 552 -35.29 40.09 -10.48
C GLY A 552 -34.02 40.13 -9.61
N LEU A 553 -33.24 41.21 -9.68
CA LEU A 553 -32.31 41.59 -8.60
C LEU A 553 -32.88 42.81 -7.87
N GLN A 554 -33.63 42.57 -6.79
CA GLN A 554 -33.88 43.62 -5.80
C GLN A 554 -32.97 43.40 -4.60
N SER A 555 -32.16 44.43 -4.31
CA SER A 555 -31.22 44.46 -3.19
C SER A 555 -31.96 44.69 -1.89
N HIS A 556 -31.91 43.76 -0.93
CA HIS A 556 -32.08 44.08 0.49
C HIS A 556 -30.93 43.47 1.29
N SER A 557 -30.42 44.26 2.22
CA SER A 557 -29.31 43.95 3.11
C SER A 557 -29.71 42.84 4.09
N GLY A 558 -29.18 41.64 3.87
CA GLY A 558 -29.26 40.53 4.83
C GLY A 558 -29.73 39.22 4.21
N GLY A 559 -28.78 38.37 3.84
CA GLY A 559 -28.93 36.90 3.68
C GLY A 559 -29.83 36.39 2.56
N THR A 560 -29.24 35.79 1.51
CA THR A 560 -29.98 35.05 0.47
C THR A 560 -29.89 33.54 0.73
N THR A 561 -31.04 32.89 0.97
CA THR A 561 -31.18 31.43 0.88
C THR A 561 -31.74 31.07 -0.49
N LEU A 562 -31.07 30.20 -1.25
CA LEU A 562 -31.56 29.69 -2.54
C LEU A 562 -32.43 28.44 -2.30
N LYS A 563 -33.73 28.53 -2.59
CA LYS A 563 -34.63 27.36 -2.71
C LYS A 563 -34.88 27.10 -4.19
N LEU A 564 -34.54 25.90 -4.68
CA LEU A 564 -34.93 25.43 -6.00
C LEU A 564 -36.04 24.38 -5.87
N PRO A 565 -37.19 24.52 -6.57
CA PRO A 565 -38.15 23.44 -6.71
C PRO A 565 -37.74 22.55 -7.88
N VAL A 566 -37.65 21.24 -7.65
CA VAL A 566 -37.57 20.24 -8.72
C VAL A 566 -38.99 19.95 -9.20
N LYS A 567 -39.28 20.21 -10.48
CA LYS A 567 -40.42 19.62 -11.18
C LYS A 567 -39.95 18.96 -12.48
N THR A 568 -40.26 17.66 -12.52
CA THR A 568 -40.24 16.70 -13.63
C THR A 568 -41.10 17.16 -14.82
N LEU A 569 -40.74 16.77 -16.05
CA LEU A 569 -41.60 16.43 -17.22
C LEU A 569 -40.69 16.31 -18.48
N GLN A 570 -40.51 15.12 -19.07
CA GLN A 570 -41.30 14.44 -20.12
C GLN A 570 -41.09 14.96 -21.56
N LEU A 571 -40.71 14.03 -22.44
CA LEU A 571 -40.68 14.12 -23.90
C LEU A 571 -42.10 14.22 -24.47
N GLU A 572 -42.33 15.08 -25.48
CA GLU A 572 -42.90 14.74 -26.81
C GLU A 572 -43.30 15.97 -27.68
N GLN A 573 -42.96 15.85 -28.98
CA GLN A 573 -43.65 16.29 -30.22
C GLN A 573 -43.97 17.77 -30.56
N MET A 574 -43.31 18.21 -31.65
CA MET A 574 -43.81 18.84 -32.90
C MET A 574 -44.78 20.05 -32.92
N ALA A 575 -44.24 21.15 -33.46
CA ALA A 575 -44.66 21.85 -34.69
C ALA A 575 -45.58 23.11 -34.64
N VAL A 576 -45.16 24.07 -35.50
CA VAL A 576 -45.93 24.99 -36.37
C VAL A 576 -45.96 26.50 -36.03
N MET A 577 -45.41 27.29 -36.98
CA MET A 577 -45.61 28.72 -37.35
C MET A 577 -45.18 29.83 -36.37
N GLY A 578 -44.47 30.89 -36.76
CA GLY A 578 -43.97 31.37 -38.06
C GLY A 578 -43.61 32.88 -38.02
N SER A 579 -42.79 33.32 -38.99
CA SER A 579 -42.38 34.71 -39.35
C SER A 579 -41.44 35.48 -38.40
N ALA A 580 -40.39 36.19 -38.84
CA ALA A 580 -39.95 36.56 -40.20
C ALA A 580 -38.41 36.81 -40.32
N GLU A 581 -37.88 36.54 -41.53
CA GLU A 581 -36.66 37.05 -42.22
C GLU A 581 -35.24 36.82 -41.64
N GLU A 582 -34.14 36.71 -42.41
CA GLU A 582 -33.75 35.94 -43.62
C GLU A 582 -32.19 35.83 -43.58
N PRO A 583 -31.56 34.64 -43.81
CA PRO A 583 -30.12 34.44 -43.60
C PRO A 583 -29.25 34.70 -44.84
N SER A 584 -29.05 35.97 -45.21
CA SER A 584 -28.14 36.37 -46.30
C SER A 584 -27.06 37.41 -45.91
N VAL A 585 -26.94 37.81 -44.64
CA VAL A 585 -25.97 38.84 -44.19
C VAL A 585 -24.80 38.26 -43.36
N VAL A 586 -24.83 36.97 -42.99
CA VAL A 586 -23.82 36.35 -42.11
C VAL A 586 -22.65 35.72 -42.89
N ALA A 587 -22.74 35.58 -44.22
CA ALA A 587 -21.74 34.87 -45.03
C ALA A 587 -20.52 35.71 -45.49
N SER A 588 -20.31 36.93 -44.99
CA SER A 588 -19.22 37.81 -45.50
C SER A 588 -18.23 38.32 -44.45
N ARG A 589 -18.22 37.80 -43.21
CA ARG A 589 -17.38 38.36 -42.13
C ARG A 589 -16.56 37.38 -41.29
N MET A 590 -16.24 36.20 -41.82
CA MET A 590 -15.25 35.29 -41.23
C MET A 590 -14.33 34.68 -42.29
N ARG A 591 -13.31 35.45 -42.69
CA ARG A 591 -12.04 34.98 -43.28
C ARG A 591 -10.94 35.95 -42.82
N LEU A 592 -9.76 35.41 -42.48
CA LEU A 592 -8.60 36.01 -41.74
C LEU A 592 -8.82 36.05 -40.21
N VAL A 593 -8.03 35.44 -39.33
CA VAL A 593 -6.58 35.15 -39.30
C VAL A 593 -6.32 33.88 -38.46
N PHE A 594 -5.75 32.83 -39.04
CA PHE A 594 -4.87 31.87 -38.34
C PHE A 594 -3.94 31.20 -39.36
N SER A 595 -2.73 31.73 -39.45
CA SER A 595 -1.48 31.10 -39.91
C SER A 595 -0.38 32.03 -39.38
N THR A 596 0.52 31.65 -38.49
CA THR A 596 1.66 30.76 -38.73
C THR A 596 2.29 30.36 -37.39
N LEU A 597 2.61 29.08 -37.21
CA LEU A 597 3.89 28.54 -36.75
C LEU A 597 3.76 27.02 -36.63
N GLU A 598 4.18 26.32 -37.69
CA GLU A 598 5.01 25.12 -37.53
C GLU A 598 5.76 24.92 -38.85
N SER A 599 7.07 25.07 -38.75
CA SER A 599 8.04 24.90 -39.83
C SER A 599 8.52 23.45 -39.80
N SER A 600 8.41 22.74 -40.92
CA SER A 600 9.44 21.85 -41.49
C SER A 600 8.90 21.13 -42.74
N ASP A 601 9.22 21.69 -43.90
CA ASP A 601 9.97 21.03 -44.97
C ASP A 601 9.65 19.56 -45.32
N ILE A 602 9.02 19.34 -46.50
CA ILE A 602 9.67 18.84 -47.75
C ILE A 602 8.70 18.07 -48.67
N LEU A 603 8.87 18.36 -49.98
CA LEU A 603 8.47 17.66 -51.20
C LEU A 603 7.07 17.90 -51.80
N THR A 604 7.12 18.82 -52.77
CA THR A 604 6.32 18.96 -53.98
C THR A 604 5.98 17.64 -54.69
N ALA A 605 4.71 17.44 -55.03
CA ALA A 605 4.29 16.80 -56.28
C ALA A 605 2.90 17.29 -56.68
N SER A 606 2.87 18.05 -57.77
CA SER A 606 1.70 18.48 -58.52
C SER A 606 0.89 17.30 -59.06
N GLY A 607 -0.44 17.34 -58.94
CA GLY A 607 -1.30 16.38 -59.62
C GLY A 607 -2.78 16.66 -59.35
N THR A 608 -3.37 17.52 -60.20
CA THR A 608 -4.80 17.78 -60.27
C THR A 608 -5.57 16.56 -60.75
N ALA A 609 -6.52 16.05 -59.97
CA ALA A 609 -7.67 15.32 -60.49
C ALA A 609 -8.86 15.38 -59.51
N SER A 610 -9.94 15.94 -60.00
CA SER A 610 -11.27 16.05 -59.41
C SER A 610 -11.87 14.68 -59.05
N SER A 611 -12.41 14.54 -57.83
CA SER A 611 -13.47 13.54 -57.58
C SER A 611 -14.51 14.07 -56.59
N SER A 612 -15.76 13.72 -56.90
CA SER A 612 -17.05 14.15 -56.35
C SER A 612 -17.24 13.94 -54.83
N PRO A 613 -18.22 14.60 -54.20
CA PRO A 613 -18.43 14.60 -52.74
C PRO A 613 -19.06 13.32 -52.16
N ARG A 614 -18.82 12.13 -52.75
CA ARG A 614 -19.31 10.83 -52.22
C ARG A 614 -18.31 10.10 -51.31
N GLY A 615 -17.11 10.67 -51.09
CA GLY A 615 -16.06 10.06 -50.28
C GLY A 615 -16.04 10.44 -48.80
N ARG A 616 -16.66 11.58 -48.41
CA ARG A 616 -16.64 12.08 -47.02
C ARG A 616 -17.70 11.42 -46.13
N ASP A 617 -18.89 11.15 -46.66
CA ASP A 617 -19.95 10.49 -45.89
C ASP A 617 -19.60 9.05 -45.50
N ARG A 618 -18.74 8.36 -46.28
CA ARG A 618 -18.25 7.00 -45.96
C ARG A 618 -17.17 6.98 -44.87
N MET A 619 -16.42 8.06 -44.68
CA MET A 619 -15.41 8.15 -43.60
C MET A 619 -16.02 8.64 -42.28
N GLU A 620 -16.99 9.55 -42.32
CA GLU A 620 -17.69 10.02 -41.11
C GLU A 620 -18.68 8.98 -40.56
N GLN A 621 -19.28 8.13 -41.40
CA GLN A 621 -20.11 7.01 -40.92
C GLN A 621 -19.32 5.86 -40.26
N LYS A 622 -17.99 5.77 -40.47
CA LYS A 622 -17.15 4.73 -39.83
C LYS A 622 -16.74 5.08 -38.39
N ALA A 623 -16.85 6.33 -37.96
CA ALA A 623 -16.40 6.79 -36.64
C ALA A 623 -17.44 6.60 -35.51
N GLN A 624 -18.63 6.03 -35.82
CA GLN A 624 -19.73 5.82 -34.85
C GLN A 624 -20.37 4.42 -34.88
N GLN A 625 -19.71 3.43 -35.49
CA GLN A 625 -20.04 2.02 -35.21
C GLN A 625 -19.21 1.55 -34.02
N ARG A 626 -19.80 1.51 -32.82
CA ARG A 626 -19.25 0.70 -31.72
C ARG A 626 -19.14 -0.74 -32.23
N THR A 627 -17.92 -1.29 -32.34
CA THR A 627 -17.72 -2.73 -32.62
C THR A 627 -18.43 -3.52 -31.52
N GLN A 628 -19.60 -4.08 -31.83
CA GLN A 628 -20.32 -4.94 -30.90
C GLN A 628 -19.54 -6.24 -30.80
N VAL A 629 -19.01 -6.56 -29.61
CA VAL A 629 -18.31 -7.84 -29.39
C VAL A 629 -19.28 -8.98 -29.70
N PRO A 630 -18.99 -9.86 -30.68
CA PRO A 630 -19.87 -10.95 -31.05
C PRO A 630 -20.07 -11.89 -29.86
N LYS A 631 -21.21 -12.57 -29.82
CA LYS A 631 -21.45 -13.65 -28.87
C LYS A 631 -21.25 -15.00 -29.54
N VAL A 632 -20.85 -15.98 -28.74
CA VAL A 632 -20.63 -17.35 -29.19
C VAL A 632 -21.08 -18.35 -28.14
N LYS A 633 -21.56 -19.50 -28.61
CA LYS A 633 -21.88 -20.62 -27.74
C LYS A 633 -20.61 -21.38 -27.39
N VAL A 634 -20.43 -21.68 -26.11
CA VAL A 634 -19.30 -22.46 -25.61
C VAL A 634 -19.83 -23.79 -25.12
N GLY A 635 -19.42 -24.86 -25.80
CA GLY A 635 -19.96 -26.19 -25.61
C GLY A 635 -21.40 -26.33 -26.10
N THR A 636 -22.01 -27.48 -25.79
CA THR A 636 -23.35 -27.86 -26.27
C THR A 636 -24.48 -27.61 -25.27
N GLN A 637 -24.16 -27.19 -24.05
CA GLN A 637 -25.10 -27.12 -22.93
C GLN A 637 -25.91 -25.81 -22.85
N GLY A 638 -25.60 -24.83 -23.71
CA GLY A 638 -26.33 -23.56 -23.80
C GLY A 638 -25.61 -22.34 -23.21
N LEU A 639 -24.35 -22.50 -22.76
CA LEU A 639 -23.53 -21.36 -22.36
C LEU A 639 -23.25 -20.46 -23.57
N GLU A 640 -23.59 -19.18 -23.44
CA GLU A 640 -23.30 -18.13 -24.43
C GLU A 640 -22.46 -17.04 -23.78
N VAL A 641 -21.35 -16.67 -24.41
CA VAL A 641 -20.36 -15.72 -23.92
C VAL A 641 -19.97 -14.72 -25.01
N SER A 642 -19.31 -13.62 -24.64
CA SER A 642 -18.61 -12.78 -25.61
C SER A 642 -17.45 -13.55 -26.25
N LYS A 643 -17.28 -13.42 -27.58
CA LYS A 643 -16.24 -14.11 -28.37
C LYS A 643 -14.81 -13.77 -27.91
N LEU A 644 -14.67 -12.63 -27.24
CA LEU A 644 -13.50 -12.27 -26.45
C LEU A 644 -13.92 -12.20 -24.98
N GLY A 645 -13.27 -12.99 -24.12
CA GLY A 645 -13.42 -12.89 -22.68
C GLY A 645 -12.33 -12.03 -22.04
N PHE A 646 -12.41 -11.83 -20.73
CA PHE A 646 -11.43 -11.05 -19.96
C PHE A 646 -10.84 -11.88 -18.83
N GLY A 647 -9.53 -12.10 -18.87
CA GLY A 647 -8.79 -12.78 -17.81
C GLY A 647 -8.50 -11.82 -16.65
N CYS A 648 -9.09 -12.06 -15.48
CA CYS A 648 -8.99 -11.16 -14.33
C CYS A 648 -7.71 -11.35 -13.50
N SER A 649 -6.93 -12.40 -13.75
CA SER A 649 -5.78 -12.79 -12.92
C SER A 649 -4.73 -11.66 -12.78
N GLY A 650 -4.49 -10.91 -13.85
CA GLY A 650 -3.57 -9.77 -13.88
C GLY A 650 -3.98 -8.59 -13.01
N LEU A 651 -5.25 -8.50 -12.58
CA LEU A 651 -5.74 -7.45 -11.69
C LEU A 651 -5.26 -7.64 -10.25
N SER A 652 -4.81 -8.85 -9.87
CA SER A 652 -4.42 -9.20 -8.50
C SER A 652 -2.97 -9.67 -8.38
N GLY A 653 -2.10 -9.28 -9.31
CA GLY A 653 -0.65 -9.30 -9.03
C GLY A 653 0.18 -10.44 -9.62
N ILE A 654 -0.33 -11.21 -10.60
CA ILE A 654 0.42 -12.38 -11.14
C ILE A 654 1.59 -11.98 -12.05
N PHE A 655 1.37 -11.01 -12.94
CA PHE A 655 2.35 -10.59 -13.96
C PHE A 655 2.81 -9.14 -13.82
N ASN A 656 2.20 -8.39 -12.91
CA ASN A 656 2.33 -6.96 -12.64
C ASN A 656 2.01 -6.72 -11.17
N ASP A 657 2.16 -5.49 -10.68
CA ASP A 657 1.64 -5.12 -9.36
C ASP A 657 0.10 -5.29 -9.31
N PRO A 658 -0.47 -5.75 -8.19
CA PRO A 658 -1.92 -5.84 -8.02
C PRO A 658 -2.55 -4.44 -8.06
N LEU A 659 -3.74 -4.35 -8.65
CA LEU A 659 -4.52 -3.12 -8.63
C LEU A 659 -5.32 -3.02 -7.32
N SER A 660 -5.70 -1.79 -6.97
CA SER A 660 -6.73 -1.59 -5.95
C SER A 660 -8.08 -2.19 -6.38
N TYR A 661 -8.95 -2.45 -5.42
CA TYR A 661 -10.30 -2.94 -5.67
C TYR A 661 -11.07 -2.04 -6.63
N GLU A 662 -10.99 -0.72 -6.43
CA GLU A 662 -11.70 0.28 -7.22
C GLU A 662 -11.18 0.34 -8.67
N GLU A 663 -9.86 0.33 -8.85
CA GLU A 663 -9.24 0.38 -10.18
C GLU A 663 -9.51 -0.89 -10.98
N GLY A 664 -9.38 -2.06 -10.34
CA GLY A 664 -9.69 -3.33 -11.00
C GLY A 664 -11.19 -3.45 -11.34
N ALA A 665 -12.07 -3.06 -10.42
CA ALA A 665 -13.52 -3.06 -10.67
C ALA A 665 -13.89 -2.10 -11.81
N ALA A 666 -13.26 -0.93 -11.90
CA ALA A 666 -13.48 0.01 -12.98
C ALA A 666 -13.09 -0.59 -14.36
N ILE A 667 -12.02 -1.38 -14.44
CA ILE A 667 -11.62 -2.06 -15.68
C ILE A 667 -12.64 -3.13 -16.09
N VAL A 668 -13.16 -3.90 -15.13
CA VAL A 668 -14.20 -4.92 -15.37
C VAL A 668 -15.48 -4.26 -15.88
N ILE A 669 -15.90 -3.16 -15.26
CA ILE A 669 -17.06 -2.37 -15.67
C ILE A 669 -16.85 -1.79 -17.08
N ASP A 670 -15.67 -1.25 -17.37
CA ASP A 670 -15.34 -0.72 -18.69
C ASP A 670 -15.33 -1.81 -19.77
N ALA A 671 -14.77 -2.99 -19.48
CA ALA A 671 -14.83 -4.16 -20.36
C ALA A 671 -16.28 -4.57 -20.66
N PHE A 672 -17.14 -4.58 -19.65
CA PHE A 672 -18.57 -4.84 -19.84
C PHE A 672 -19.25 -3.80 -20.74
N HIS A 673 -19.01 -2.51 -20.49
CA HIS A 673 -19.56 -1.44 -21.31
C HIS A 673 -19.06 -1.45 -22.76
N LYS A 674 -17.93 -2.08 -23.03
CA LYS A 674 -17.37 -2.32 -24.36
C LYS A 674 -17.83 -3.64 -24.99
N GLY A 675 -18.69 -4.40 -24.32
CA GLY A 675 -19.34 -5.61 -24.85
C GLY A 675 -18.73 -6.94 -24.40
N VAL A 676 -17.68 -6.92 -23.57
CA VAL A 676 -17.12 -8.16 -22.99
C VAL A 676 -18.00 -8.60 -21.82
N THR A 677 -18.63 -9.76 -21.93
CA THR A 677 -19.55 -10.27 -20.91
C THR A 677 -18.99 -11.47 -20.15
N PHE A 678 -17.90 -12.07 -20.63
CA PHE A 678 -17.29 -13.24 -20.03
C PHE A 678 -16.01 -12.91 -19.26
N PHE A 679 -16.03 -13.12 -17.95
CA PHE A 679 -14.92 -12.81 -17.04
C PHE A 679 -14.41 -14.07 -16.35
N ASP A 680 -13.11 -14.29 -16.42
CA ASP A 680 -12.42 -15.45 -15.89
C ASP A 680 -11.59 -15.09 -14.64
N THR A 681 -11.90 -15.70 -13.51
CA THR A 681 -11.24 -15.53 -12.21
C THR A 681 -10.94 -16.90 -11.55
N SER A 682 -10.47 -16.92 -10.31
CA SER A 682 -10.22 -18.13 -9.51
C SER A 682 -10.07 -17.77 -8.02
N ASP A 683 -10.45 -18.68 -7.14
CA ASP A 683 -10.16 -18.61 -5.71
C ASP A 683 -8.67 -18.45 -5.37
N ALA A 684 -7.77 -18.99 -6.19
CA ALA A 684 -6.33 -18.89 -5.99
C ALA A 684 -5.76 -17.49 -6.33
N TYR A 685 -6.45 -16.70 -7.16
CA TYR A 685 -5.92 -15.40 -7.61
C TYR A 685 -5.95 -14.37 -6.47
N GLY A 686 -4.76 -14.00 -6.01
CA GLY A 686 -4.59 -13.15 -4.83
C GLY A 686 -5.21 -13.77 -3.56
N ASN A 687 -5.26 -15.10 -3.46
CA ASN A 687 -5.87 -15.82 -2.33
C ASN A 687 -7.32 -15.35 -2.03
N GLY A 688 -8.16 -15.33 -3.07
CA GLY A 688 -9.55 -14.88 -3.02
C GLY A 688 -9.75 -13.38 -3.18
N HIS A 689 -8.68 -12.57 -3.18
CA HIS A 689 -8.77 -11.12 -3.42
C HIS A 689 -9.40 -10.80 -4.79
N ASN A 690 -9.04 -11.56 -5.84
CA ASN A 690 -9.54 -11.31 -7.20
C ASN A 690 -11.06 -11.53 -7.29
N GLU A 691 -11.59 -12.60 -6.69
CA GLU A 691 -13.04 -12.86 -6.68
C GLU A 691 -13.81 -11.78 -5.92
N ASN A 692 -13.27 -11.27 -4.80
CA ASN A 692 -13.87 -10.13 -4.10
C ASN A 692 -13.91 -8.88 -4.98
N LEU A 693 -12.86 -8.65 -5.78
CA LEU A 693 -12.77 -7.52 -6.70
C LEU A 693 -13.78 -7.61 -7.82
N ILE A 694 -13.93 -8.80 -8.42
CA ILE A 694 -14.98 -9.05 -9.40
C ILE A 694 -16.36 -8.91 -8.76
N GLY A 695 -16.55 -9.39 -7.53
CA GLY A 695 -17.80 -9.20 -6.79
C GLY A 695 -18.17 -7.74 -6.56
N GLN A 696 -17.19 -6.85 -6.33
CA GLN A 696 -17.44 -5.41 -6.26
C GLN A 696 -17.89 -4.85 -7.61
N ALA A 697 -17.25 -5.24 -8.72
CA ALA A 697 -17.65 -4.82 -10.05
C ALA A 697 -19.08 -5.28 -10.38
N LEU A 698 -19.42 -6.52 -10.03
CA LEU A 698 -20.73 -7.13 -10.30
C LEU A 698 -21.89 -6.39 -9.62
N LYS A 699 -21.67 -5.71 -8.48
CA LYS A 699 -22.72 -4.87 -7.84
C LYS A 699 -23.17 -3.71 -8.72
N HIS A 700 -22.35 -3.31 -9.69
CA HIS A 700 -22.63 -2.21 -10.61
C HIS A 700 -23.04 -2.71 -12.01
N LEU A 701 -23.07 -4.02 -12.22
CA LEU A 701 -23.36 -4.64 -13.51
C LEU A 701 -24.64 -5.49 -13.45
N PRO A 702 -25.38 -5.60 -14.56
CA PRO A 702 -26.50 -6.52 -14.66
C PRO A 702 -26.00 -7.98 -14.64
N ARG A 703 -26.04 -8.62 -13.47
CA ARG A 703 -25.49 -9.96 -13.22
C ARG A 703 -25.97 -11.00 -14.23
N GLU A 704 -27.22 -10.92 -14.68
CA GLU A 704 -27.84 -11.83 -15.65
C GLU A 704 -27.25 -11.73 -17.06
N LYS A 705 -26.54 -10.63 -17.37
CA LYS A 705 -25.86 -10.42 -18.66
C LYS A 705 -24.37 -10.74 -18.60
N VAL A 706 -23.84 -11.03 -17.41
CA VAL A 706 -22.42 -11.35 -17.19
C VAL A 706 -22.27 -12.86 -17.01
N GLN A 707 -21.28 -13.46 -17.65
CA GLN A 707 -20.91 -14.85 -17.44
C GLN A 707 -19.63 -14.89 -16.63
N ILE A 708 -19.70 -15.45 -15.42
CA ILE A 708 -18.53 -15.58 -14.54
C ILE A 708 -17.98 -17.01 -14.61
N ALA A 709 -16.71 -17.11 -14.98
CA ALA A 709 -15.88 -18.29 -14.84
C ALA A 709 -15.05 -18.19 -13.55
N SER A 710 -15.18 -19.15 -12.63
CA SER A 710 -14.27 -19.28 -11.49
C SER A 710 -13.76 -20.70 -11.33
N LYS A 711 -12.74 -20.90 -10.49
CA LYS A 711 -12.00 -22.16 -10.39
C LYS A 711 -11.69 -22.51 -8.94
N PHE A 712 -11.45 -23.79 -8.69
CA PHE A 712 -10.99 -24.34 -7.42
C PHE A 712 -9.88 -25.37 -7.60
N GLY A 713 -9.31 -25.84 -6.49
CA GLY A 713 -8.47 -27.04 -6.47
C GLY A 713 -6.98 -26.77 -6.24
N ILE A 714 -6.52 -25.53 -6.30
CA ILE A 714 -5.17 -25.17 -5.83
C ILE A 714 -5.26 -24.91 -4.32
N ALA A 715 -4.77 -25.85 -3.51
CA ALA A 715 -4.87 -25.81 -2.05
C ALA A 715 -3.69 -25.12 -1.35
N GLY A 716 -2.59 -24.91 -2.07
CA GLY A 716 -1.42 -24.22 -1.55
C GLY A 716 -0.14 -24.55 -2.31
N PHE A 717 0.98 -24.24 -1.68
CA PHE A 717 2.32 -24.47 -2.21
C PHE A 717 3.17 -25.14 -1.13
N GLN A 718 3.87 -26.22 -1.49
CA GLN A 718 4.77 -26.95 -0.60
C GLN A 718 5.96 -27.49 -1.39
N ASP A 719 7.16 -27.33 -0.86
CA ASP A 719 8.41 -27.87 -1.42
C ASP A 719 8.64 -27.58 -2.91
N GLY A 720 8.31 -26.35 -3.35
CA GLY A 720 8.49 -25.97 -4.76
C GLY A 720 7.40 -26.48 -5.70
N ARG A 721 6.30 -27.04 -5.19
CA ARG A 721 5.21 -27.63 -5.97
C ARG A 721 3.84 -27.11 -5.53
N LEU A 722 2.90 -27.08 -6.47
CA LEU A 722 1.50 -26.79 -6.17
C LEU A 722 0.84 -28.01 -5.53
N LEU A 723 0.15 -27.77 -4.41
CA LEU A 723 -0.75 -28.75 -3.81
C LEU A 723 -2.11 -28.66 -4.49
N ILE A 724 -2.51 -29.72 -5.18
CA ILE A 724 -3.79 -29.82 -5.87
C ILE A 724 -4.72 -30.71 -5.04
N ASN A 725 -5.99 -30.30 -4.89
CA ASN A 725 -7.01 -31.03 -4.15
C ASN A 725 -8.32 -31.08 -4.96
N GLY A 726 -8.62 -32.25 -5.47
CA GLY A 726 -9.83 -32.57 -6.25
C GLY A 726 -10.92 -33.27 -5.45
N LEU A 727 -10.78 -33.38 -4.12
CA LEU A 727 -11.74 -34.11 -3.29
C LEU A 727 -13.13 -33.43 -3.33
N PRO A 728 -14.23 -34.21 -3.37
CA PRO A 728 -15.60 -33.69 -3.38
C PRO A 728 -15.87 -32.61 -2.32
N GLU A 729 -15.52 -32.88 -1.06
CA GLU A 729 -15.73 -31.95 0.04
C GLU A 729 -14.96 -30.63 -0.12
N TYR A 730 -13.79 -30.68 -0.77
CA TYR A 730 -12.99 -29.50 -1.06
C TYR A 730 -13.60 -28.70 -2.21
N ALA A 731 -14.05 -29.37 -3.27
CA ALA A 731 -14.77 -28.75 -4.39
C ALA A 731 -16.00 -27.98 -3.91
N ARG A 732 -16.81 -28.59 -3.04
CA ARG A 732 -17.97 -27.92 -2.43
C ARG A 732 -17.56 -26.72 -1.58
N LYS A 733 -16.59 -26.90 -0.68
CA LYS A 733 -16.11 -25.82 0.20
C LYS A 733 -15.62 -24.61 -0.60
N CYS A 734 -14.86 -24.84 -1.67
CA CYS A 734 -14.39 -23.78 -2.55
C CYS A 734 -15.55 -23.09 -3.28
N CYS A 735 -16.53 -23.86 -3.79
CA CYS A 735 -17.68 -23.30 -4.49
C CYS A 735 -18.47 -22.32 -3.60
N GLU A 736 -18.79 -22.73 -2.37
CA GLU A 736 -19.48 -21.86 -1.40
C GLU A 736 -18.66 -20.60 -1.08
N GLY A 737 -17.35 -20.76 -0.90
CA GLY A 737 -16.44 -19.64 -0.66
C GLY A 737 -16.40 -18.65 -1.84
N SER A 738 -16.37 -19.16 -3.07
CA SER A 738 -16.39 -18.35 -4.29
C SER A 738 -17.71 -17.61 -4.45
N LEU A 739 -18.86 -18.27 -4.22
CA LEU A 739 -20.18 -17.62 -4.22
C LEU A 739 -20.23 -16.45 -3.23
N GLN A 740 -19.72 -16.67 -2.02
CA GLN A 740 -19.66 -15.62 -0.98
C GLN A 740 -18.76 -14.44 -1.39
N ARG A 741 -17.55 -14.70 -1.88
CA ARG A 741 -16.60 -13.64 -2.27
C ARG A 741 -17.10 -12.83 -3.48
N LEU A 742 -17.65 -13.52 -4.48
CA LEU A 742 -18.26 -12.89 -5.65
C LEU A 742 -19.57 -12.16 -5.30
N GLY A 743 -20.23 -12.55 -4.20
CA GLY A 743 -21.52 -12.00 -3.80
C GLY A 743 -22.64 -12.35 -4.78
N VAL A 744 -22.65 -13.58 -5.29
CA VAL A 744 -23.61 -14.07 -6.30
C VAL A 744 -24.25 -15.38 -5.84
N ASP A 745 -25.47 -15.63 -6.30
CA ASP A 745 -26.21 -16.86 -5.98
C ASP A 745 -25.76 -18.07 -6.82
N TYR A 746 -25.14 -17.82 -7.97
CA TYR A 746 -24.62 -18.85 -8.87
C TYR A 746 -23.37 -18.41 -9.62
N ILE A 747 -22.52 -19.36 -10.00
CA ILE A 747 -21.39 -19.20 -10.92
C ILE A 747 -21.78 -19.78 -12.28
N ASP A 748 -21.49 -19.09 -13.39
CA ASP A 748 -21.90 -19.59 -14.71
C ASP A 748 -21.04 -20.79 -15.12
N LEU A 749 -19.72 -20.69 -15.03
CA LEU A 749 -18.80 -21.76 -15.42
C LEU A 749 -17.79 -22.03 -14.31
N TYR A 750 -17.67 -23.28 -13.87
CA TYR A 750 -16.80 -23.65 -12.76
C TYR A 750 -15.81 -24.74 -13.13
N PHE A 751 -14.53 -24.54 -12.77
CA PHE A 751 -13.43 -25.42 -13.17
C PHE A 751 -12.67 -26.00 -11.97
N PRO A 752 -12.27 -27.27 -12.00
CA PRO A 752 -11.00 -27.67 -11.40
C PRO A 752 -9.88 -26.91 -12.12
N HIS A 753 -9.18 -26.04 -11.39
CA HIS A 753 -8.11 -25.17 -11.90
C HIS A 753 -6.90 -25.97 -12.35
N ARG A 754 -6.63 -27.08 -11.66
CA ARG A 754 -5.68 -28.14 -12.04
C ARG A 754 -6.30 -29.48 -11.68
N VAL A 755 -5.95 -30.52 -12.43
CA VAL A 755 -6.40 -31.88 -12.15
C VAL A 755 -5.61 -32.46 -10.99
N ASP A 756 -6.30 -32.99 -9.99
CA ASP A 756 -5.70 -33.77 -8.91
C ASP A 756 -5.40 -35.18 -9.40
N THR A 757 -4.12 -35.50 -9.57
CA THR A 757 -3.68 -36.81 -10.08
C THR A 757 -3.76 -37.93 -9.03
N THR A 758 -4.21 -37.63 -7.81
CA THR A 758 -4.41 -38.61 -6.74
C THR A 758 -5.87 -39.03 -6.55
N VAL A 759 -6.81 -38.30 -7.15
CA VAL A 759 -8.25 -38.52 -7.03
C VAL A 759 -8.83 -38.91 -8.41
N PRO A 760 -9.61 -40.00 -8.53
CA PRO A 760 -10.32 -40.31 -9.76
C PRO A 760 -11.22 -39.14 -10.18
N ILE A 761 -11.10 -38.68 -11.42
CA ILE A 761 -11.84 -37.49 -11.90
C ILE A 761 -13.35 -37.62 -11.73
N GLU A 762 -13.87 -38.85 -11.78
CA GLU A 762 -15.29 -39.15 -11.57
C GLU A 762 -15.75 -38.66 -10.20
N HIS A 763 -14.95 -38.79 -9.14
CA HIS A 763 -15.33 -38.36 -7.79
C HIS A 763 -15.57 -36.84 -7.76
N THR A 764 -14.63 -36.08 -8.32
CA THR A 764 -14.74 -34.61 -8.44
C THR A 764 -15.97 -34.24 -9.29
N MET A 765 -16.17 -34.91 -10.42
CA MET A 765 -17.27 -34.63 -11.35
C MET A 765 -18.65 -34.94 -10.79
N HIS A 766 -18.80 -35.99 -9.98
CA HIS A 766 -20.07 -36.27 -9.30
C HIS A 766 -20.46 -35.14 -8.35
N GLU A 767 -19.48 -34.54 -7.67
CA GLU A 767 -19.77 -33.42 -6.78
C GLU A 767 -20.10 -32.15 -7.55
N LEU A 768 -19.38 -31.87 -8.64
CA LEU A 768 -19.71 -30.75 -9.52
C LEU A 768 -21.10 -30.92 -10.15
N LYS A 769 -21.49 -32.14 -10.53
CA LYS A 769 -22.84 -32.44 -11.00
C LYS A 769 -23.90 -32.10 -9.95
N LYS A 770 -23.70 -32.43 -8.67
CA LYS A 770 -24.62 -32.01 -7.60
C LYS A 770 -24.71 -30.50 -7.48
N LEU A 771 -23.59 -29.78 -7.59
CA LEU A 771 -23.60 -28.31 -7.57
C LEU A 771 -24.36 -27.71 -8.75
N VAL A 772 -24.35 -28.37 -9.91
CA VAL A 772 -25.21 -28.01 -11.06
C VAL A 772 -26.68 -28.23 -10.72
N GLU A 773 -27.03 -29.41 -10.18
CA GLU A 773 -28.40 -29.75 -9.79
C GLU A 773 -28.96 -28.83 -8.69
N GLU A 774 -28.09 -28.36 -7.77
CA GLU A 774 -28.42 -27.37 -6.75
C GLU A 774 -28.53 -25.93 -7.29
N GLY A 775 -28.15 -25.69 -8.54
CA GLY A 775 -28.15 -24.36 -9.17
C GLY A 775 -27.04 -23.42 -8.70
N LYS A 776 -26.06 -23.92 -7.92
CA LYS A 776 -24.90 -23.15 -7.44
C LYS A 776 -23.90 -22.86 -8.55
N ILE A 777 -23.78 -23.78 -9.50
CA ILE A 777 -23.04 -23.58 -10.75
C ILE A 777 -23.95 -23.93 -11.93
N LYS A 778 -23.76 -23.32 -13.11
CA LYS A 778 -24.56 -23.68 -14.30
C LYS A 778 -23.86 -24.68 -15.22
N TYR A 779 -22.56 -24.49 -15.41
CA TYR A 779 -21.75 -25.26 -16.35
C TYR A 779 -20.44 -25.69 -15.71
N ILE A 780 -19.93 -26.85 -16.14
CA ILE A 780 -18.65 -27.39 -15.69
C ILE A 780 -17.62 -27.23 -16.79
N GLY A 781 -16.43 -26.79 -16.42
CA GLY A 781 -15.25 -26.83 -17.29
C GLY A 781 -14.10 -27.60 -16.65
N LEU A 782 -13.05 -27.86 -17.44
CA LEU A 782 -11.77 -28.40 -16.95
C LEU A 782 -10.62 -27.48 -17.36
N CYS A 783 -9.56 -27.39 -16.55
CA CYS A 783 -8.37 -26.62 -16.88
C CYS A 783 -7.14 -27.54 -16.86
N GLU A 784 -6.31 -27.47 -17.90
CA GLU A 784 -5.06 -28.24 -18.00
C GLU A 784 -5.26 -29.76 -17.76
N ALA A 785 -6.33 -30.32 -18.34
CA ALA A 785 -6.69 -31.73 -18.22
C ALA A 785 -6.23 -32.58 -19.41
N SER A 786 -5.81 -33.81 -19.13
CA SER A 786 -5.40 -34.75 -20.17
C SER A 786 -6.60 -35.26 -21.01
N PRO A 787 -6.36 -35.83 -22.20
CA PRO A 787 -7.39 -36.45 -23.03
C PRO A 787 -8.21 -37.52 -22.30
N ASP A 788 -7.54 -38.40 -21.53
CA ASP A 788 -8.20 -39.43 -20.72
C ASP A 788 -9.14 -38.81 -19.67
N THR A 789 -8.62 -37.84 -18.92
CA THR A 789 -9.39 -37.11 -17.90
C THR A 789 -10.58 -36.38 -18.51
N ILE A 790 -10.43 -35.74 -19.67
CA ILE A 790 -11.53 -35.07 -20.38
C ILE A 790 -12.62 -36.07 -20.76
N ARG A 791 -12.27 -37.19 -21.40
CA ARG A 791 -13.26 -38.21 -21.82
C ARG A 791 -14.03 -38.78 -20.64
N ARG A 792 -13.32 -39.13 -19.57
CA ARG A 792 -13.92 -39.70 -18.35
C ARG A 792 -14.78 -38.70 -17.60
N ALA A 793 -14.34 -37.45 -17.49
CA ALA A 793 -15.15 -36.41 -16.87
C ALA A 793 -16.44 -36.14 -17.64
N HIS A 794 -16.34 -36.04 -18.97
CA HIS A 794 -17.47 -35.80 -19.86
C HIS A 794 -18.51 -36.93 -19.83
N ALA A 795 -18.08 -38.17 -19.57
CA ALA A 795 -18.98 -39.30 -19.37
C ALA A 795 -19.84 -39.18 -18.10
N VAL A 796 -19.35 -38.52 -17.05
CA VAL A 796 -20.11 -38.32 -15.78
C VAL A 796 -21.08 -37.15 -15.90
N HIS A 797 -20.61 -36.02 -16.44
CA HIS A 797 -21.43 -34.85 -16.73
C HIS A 797 -20.84 -34.06 -17.90
N PRO A 798 -21.65 -33.50 -18.82
CA PRO A 798 -21.14 -32.77 -19.98
C PRO A 798 -20.22 -31.60 -19.60
N ILE A 799 -18.98 -31.65 -20.08
CA ILE A 799 -18.02 -30.55 -19.98
C ILE A 799 -18.38 -29.49 -21.02
N SER A 800 -18.59 -28.24 -20.59
CA SER A 800 -18.92 -27.13 -21.48
C SER A 800 -17.67 -26.48 -22.08
N ALA A 801 -16.58 -26.41 -21.32
CA ALA A 801 -15.34 -25.81 -21.79
C ALA A 801 -14.09 -26.47 -21.22
N VAL A 802 -13.02 -26.50 -22.01
CA VAL A 802 -11.67 -26.82 -21.54
C VAL A 802 -10.81 -25.56 -21.67
N GLN A 803 -10.19 -25.13 -20.58
CA GLN A 803 -9.28 -24.01 -20.53
C GLN A 803 -7.83 -24.48 -20.66
N MET A 804 -7.10 -23.97 -21.67
CA MET A 804 -5.74 -24.38 -22.03
C MET A 804 -4.87 -23.19 -22.43
N GLU A 805 -3.56 -23.29 -22.24
CA GLU A 805 -2.64 -22.34 -22.86
C GLU A 805 -2.65 -22.55 -24.37
N TRP A 806 -3.08 -21.55 -25.13
CA TRP A 806 -3.04 -21.60 -26.58
C TRP A 806 -2.75 -20.22 -27.15
N SER A 807 -1.68 -20.14 -27.93
CA SER A 807 -1.25 -18.93 -28.60
C SER A 807 -0.43 -19.29 -29.83
N LEU A 808 -0.07 -18.29 -30.63
CA LEU A 808 0.90 -18.46 -31.70
C LEU A 808 2.27 -18.99 -31.20
N TRP A 809 2.53 -18.89 -29.88
CA TRP A 809 3.75 -19.31 -29.19
C TRP A 809 3.65 -20.72 -28.54
N THR A 810 2.44 -21.22 -28.34
CA THR A 810 2.16 -22.47 -27.60
C THR A 810 1.02 -23.20 -28.29
N ARG A 811 1.36 -24.29 -29.01
CA ARG A 811 0.44 -25.01 -29.90
C ARG A 811 0.41 -26.52 -29.67
N ASP A 812 0.94 -26.98 -28.55
CA ASP A 812 1.08 -28.42 -28.23
C ASP A 812 -0.26 -29.14 -28.00
N ILE A 813 -1.36 -28.39 -27.88
CA ILE A 813 -2.71 -28.93 -27.70
C ILE A 813 -3.42 -29.25 -29.03
N GLU A 814 -2.89 -28.80 -30.18
CA GLU A 814 -3.53 -28.90 -31.49
C GLU A 814 -3.65 -30.34 -32.00
N ASP A 815 -2.74 -31.23 -31.58
CA ASP A 815 -2.70 -32.61 -32.05
C ASP A 815 -3.76 -33.51 -31.40
N GLU A 816 -4.11 -33.26 -30.14
CA GLU A 816 -4.92 -34.20 -29.35
C GLU A 816 -6.08 -33.54 -28.62
N ILE A 817 -5.84 -32.45 -27.88
CA ILE A 817 -6.86 -31.78 -27.07
C ILE A 817 -7.89 -31.06 -27.96
N ILE A 818 -7.45 -30.29 -28.97
CA ILE A 818 -8.36 -29.56 -29.85
C ILE A 818 -9.30 -30.49 -30.64
N PRO A 819 -8.81 -31.56 -31.30
CA PRO A 819 -9.68 -32.53 -31.96
C PRO A 819 -10.65 -33.21 -30.99
N LEU A 820 -10.19 -33.58 -29.79
CA LEU A 820 -11.03 -34.18 -28.76
C LEU A 820 -12.16 -33.26 -28.30
N CYS A 821 -11.83 -31.99 -28.01
CA CYS A 821 -12.85 -31.01 -27.60
C CYS A 821 -13.92 -30.87 -28.68
N ARG A 822 -13.53 -30.83 -29.97
CA ARG A 822 -14.48 -30.77 -31.09
C ARG A 822 -15.31 -32.03 -31.25
N GLU A 823 -14.69 -33.21 -31.09
CA GLU A 823 -15.38 -34.52 -31.09
C GLU A 823 -16.51 -34.56 -30.05
N LEU A 824 -16.24 -34.05 -28.84
CA LEU A 824 -17.17 -34.07 -27.72
C LEU A 824 -18.09 -32.83 -27.64
N GLY A 825 -17.94 -31.87 -28.56
CA GLY A 825 -18.70 -30.62 -28.54
C GLY A 825 -18.40 -29.74 -27.32
N ILE A 826 -17.14 -29.70 -26.90
CA ILE A 826 -16.61 -28.90 -25.80
C ILE A 826 -15.94 -27.64 -26.37
N GLY A 827 -16.24 -26.46 -25.83
CA GLY A 827 -15.57 -25.23 -26.24
C GLY A 827 -14.15 -25.09 -25.66
N VAL A 828 -13.31 -24.28 -26.30
CA VAL A 828 -11.92 -24.06 -25.86
C VAL A 828 -11.75 -22.63 -25.37
N ILE A 829 -11.32 -22.48 -24.11
CA ILE A 829 -10.96 -21.18 -23.55
C ILE A 829 -9.45 -21.04 -23.56
N ALA A 830 -8.93 -20.13 -24.38
CA ALA A 830 -7.50 -19.94 -24.56
C ALA A 830 -6.96 -18.91 -23.54
N TYR A 831 -6.19 -19.38 -22.55
CA TYR A 831 -5.46 -18.50 -21.63
C TYR A 831 -4.07 -18.16 -22.17
N SER A 832 -3.50 -17.06 -21.69
CA SER A 832 -2.25 -16.47 -22.18
C SER A 832 -2.16 -16.38 -23.72
N PRO A 833 -3.21 -15.93 -24.43
CA PRO A 833 -3.23 -15.91 -25.90
C PRO A 833 -2.16 -14.98 -26.51
N LEU A 834 -1.59 -14.07 -25.71
CA LEU A 834 -0.50 -13.18 -26.08
C LEU A 834 0.89 -13.71 -25.66
N GLY A 835 1.02 -15.01 -25.38
CA GLY A 835 2.28 -15.64 -24.99
C GLY A 835 2.85 -15.04 -23.71
N HIS A 836 2.03 -14.93 -22.67
CA HIS A 836 2.40 -14.29 -21.38
C HIS A 836 2.91 -12.84 -21.51
N GLY A 837 2.48 -12.13 -22.56
CA GLY A 837 2.85 -10.75 -22.87
C GLY A 837 3.97 -10.60 -23.89
N PHE A 838 4.54 -11.71 -24.38
CA PHE A 838 5.53 -11.74 -25.44
C PHE A 838 5.09 -10.93 -26.67
N PHE A 839 3.87 -11.17 -27.17
CA PHE A 839 3.34 -10.43 -28.34
C PHE A 839 2.94 -8.99 -28.03
N ALA A 840 2.84 -8.62 -26.75
CA ALA A 840 2.52 -7.27 -26.30
C ALA A 840 3.77 -6.43 -26.00
N GLY A 841 4.94 -6.82 -26.53
CA GLY A 841 6.19 -6.08 -26.40
C GLY A 841 7.08 -6.53 -25.24
N ARG A 842 6.73 -7.60 -24.51
CA ARG A 842 7.62 -8.22 -23.50
C ARG A 842 8.52 -9.27 -24.13
N ALA A 843 9.30 -8.94 -25.15
CA ALA A 843 10.17 -9.91 -25.83
C ALA A 843 11.44 -10.30 -25.02
N GLY A 844 11.50 -9.97 -23.73
CA GLY A 844 12.60 -10.28 -22.80
C GLY A 844 12.20 -10.04 -21.34
N THR A 845 13.10 -10.31 -20.39
CA THR A 845 12.88 -10.10 -18.94
C THR A 845 13.09 -8.65 -18.48
N GLU A 846 13.57 -7.78 -19.37
CA GLU A 846 13.83 -6.37 -19.07
C GLU A 846 12.52 -5.62 -18.71
N GLY A 847 12.48 -5.03 -17.51
CA GLY A 847 11.33 -4.25 -17.03
C GLY A 847 10.20 -5.07 -16.38
N LEU A 848 10.41 -6.37 -16.14
CA LEU A 848 9.53 -7.15 -15.28
C LEU A 848 9.73 -6.73 -13.80
N PRO A 849 8.66 -6.67 -12.98
CA PRO A 849 8.79 -6.47 -11.53
C PRO A 849 9.67 -7.56 -10.89
N GLU A 850 10.39 -7.19 -9.82
CA GLU A 850 11.15 -8.12 -9.00
C GLU A 850 10.19 -9.17 -8.39
N GLY A 851 10.47 -10.46 -8.60
CA GLY A 851 9.55 -11.55 -8.20
C GLY A 851 8.52 -11.98 -9.26
N SER A 852 8.52 -11.39 -10.47
CA SER A 852 7.64 -11.84 -11.56
C SER A 852 7.91 -13.30 -11.95
N ILE A 853 6.86 -14.12 -11.98
CA ILE A 853 6.95 -15.53 -12.40
C ILE A 853 7.41 -15.69 -13.85
N LEU A 854 7.31 -14.64 -14.68
CA LEU A 854 7.78 -14.65 -16.06
C LEU A 854 9.30 -14.76 -16.16
N ALA A 855 10.04 -14.30 -15.14
CA ALA A 855 11.48 -14.48 -15.07
C ALA A 855 11.88 -15.97 -14.89
N LEU A 856 10.97 -16.80 -14.38
CA LEU A 856 11.17 -18.24 -14.25
C LEU A 856 10.81 -19.01 -15.53
N ASN A 857 10.20 -18.36 -16.52
CA ASN A 857 9.79 -19.03 -17.74
C ASN A 857 11.00 -19.23 -18.70
N PRO A 858 11.35 -20.47 -19.07
CA PRO A 858 12.52 -20.76 -19.91
C PRO A 858 12.55 -20.03 -21.24
N ARG A 859 11.39 -19.66 -21.80
CA ARG A 859 11.25 -18.94 -23.08
C ARG A 859 11.68 -17.48 -23.00
N PHE A 860 11.81 -16.91 -21.80
CA PHE A 860 12.25 -15.53 -21.58
C PHE A 860 13.71 -15.43 -21.12
N ASN A 861 14.42 -16.55 -20.99
CA ASN A 861 15.76 -16.60 -20.37
C ASN A 861 16.89 -16.90 -21.37
N GLY A 862 18.04 -16.26 -21.18
CA GLY A 862 19.29 -16.54 -21.91
C GLY A 862 19.14 -16.59 -23.43
N GLU A 863 19.77 -17.59 -24.05
CA GLU A 863 19.76 -17.78 -25.52
C GLU A 863 18.35 -18.03 -26.09
N ASN A 864 17.43 -18.59 -25.28
CA ASN A 864 16.04 -18.80 -25.71
C ASN A 864 15.36 -17.46 -25.99
N ALA A 865 15.54 -16.47 -25.12
CA ALA A 865 14.98 -15.13 -25.30
C ALA A 865 15.44 -14.51 -26.64
N ASP A 866 16.72 -14.64 -26.96
CA ASP A 866 17.29 -14.07 -28.19
C ASP A 866 16.85 -14.83 -29.44
N LYS A 867 16.67 -16.15 -29.36
CA LYS A 867 16.04 -16.94 -30.43
C LYS A 867 14.60 -16.45 -30.66
N ASN A 868 13.88 -16.25 -29.57
CA ASN A 868 12.46 -15.91 -29.59
C ASN A 868 12.21 -14.49 -30.11
N LYS A 869 13.06 -13.52 -29.75
CA LYS A 869 13.03 -12.15 -30.31
C LYS A 869 13.10 -12.13 -31.84
N LYS A 870 13.88 -13.02 -32.46
CA LYS A 870 13.96 -13.10 -33.93
C LYS A 870 12.62 -13.51 -34.56
N LEU A 871 11.90 -14.41 -33.90
CA LEU A 871 10.57 -14.84 -34.31
C LEU A 871 9.53 -13.72 -34.13
N PHE A 872 9.62 -12.96 -33.03
CA PHE A 872 8.78 -11.77 -32.81
C PHE A 872 8.89 -10.74 -33.94
N VAL A 873 10.10 -10.51 -34.48
CA VAL A 873 10.32 -9.61 -35.62
C VAL A 873 9.57 -10.09 -36.87
N ARG A 874 9.46 -11.39 -37.11
CA ARG A 874 8.69 -11.95 -38.24
C ARG A 874 7.20 -11.62 -38.08
N VAL A 875 6.65 -11.84 -36.89
CA VAL A 875 5.24 -11.52 -36.57
C VAL A 875 4.98 -10.02 -36.67
N THR A 876 5.94 -9.17 -36.28
CA THR A 876 5.80 -7.71 -36.36
C THR A 876 5.63 -7.25 -37.81
N LYS A 877 6.43 -7.80 -38.74
CA LYS A 877 6.30 -7.51 -40.18
C LYS A 877 4.96 -7.97 -40.75
N LEU A 878 4.44 -9.11 -40.30
CA LEU A 878 3.11 -9.56 -40.71
C LEU A 878 2.01 -8.66 -40.12
N ALA A 879 2.14 -8.21 -38.87
CA ALA A 879 1.17 -7.31 -38.26
C ALA A 879 1.08 -5.99 -39.04
N GLU A 880 2.23 -5.44 -39.44
CA GLU A 880 2.32 -4.27 -40.33
C GLU A 880 1.61 -4.52 -41.69
N LYS A 881 1.84 -5.69 -42.31
CA LYS A 881 1.17 -6.10 -43.56
C LYS A 881 -0.36 -6.11 -43.43
N HIS A 882 -0.87 -6.54 -42.28
CA HIS A 882 -2.32 -6.58 -41.99
C HIS A 882 -2.86 -5.27 -41.37
N GLY A 883 -2.04 -4.22 -41.25
CA GLY A 883 -2.48 -2.94 -40.68
C GLY A 883 -2.91 -3.00 -39.22
N CYS A 884 -2.35 -3.94 -38.45
CA CYS A 884 -2.66 -4.12 -37.04
C CYS A 884 -1.38 -4.22 -36.19
N THR A 885 -1.53 -4.25 -34.86
CA THR A 885 -0.41 -4.40 -33.94
C THR A 885 -0.06 -5.89 -33.73
N PRO A 886 1.18 -6.25 -33.36
CA PRO A 886 1.55 -7.64 -33.05
C PRO A 886 0.62 -8.35 -32.04
N PRO A 887 0.16 -7.72 -30.93
CA PRO A 887 -0.79 -8.37 -30.03
C PRO A 887 -2.17 -8.56 -30.66
N GLN A 888 -2.61 -7.65 -31.53
CA GLN A 888 -3.86 -7.82 -32.28
C GLN A 888 -3.76 -8.97 -33.27
N LEU A 889 -2.66 -9.09 -34.01
CA LEU A 889 -2.46 -10.19 -34.95
C LEU A 889 -2.43 -11.55 -34.22
N ALA A 890 -1.68 -11.64 -33.11
CA ALA A 890 -1.60 -12.86 -32.31
C ALA A 890 -2.97 -13.27 -31.74
N LEU A 891 -3.74 -12.31 -31.22
CA LEU A 891 -5.08 -12.57 -30.69
C LEU A 891 -6.08 -12.91 -31.81
N ALA A 892 -6.01 -12.23 -32.95
CA ALA A 892 -6.81 -12.52 -34.14
C ALA A 892 -6.54 -13.94 -34.64
N TRP A 893 -5.28 -14.37 -34.67
CA TRP A 893 -4.93 -15.74 -35.02
C TRP A 893 -5.62 -16.77 -34.12
N VAL A 894 -5.64 -16.56 -32.79
CA VAL A 894 -6.36 -17.45 -31.84
C VAL A 894 -7.87 -17.43 -32.10
N LEU A 895 -8.45 -16.25 -32.32
CA LEU A 895 -9.87 -16.10 -32.61
C LEU A 895 -10.33 -16.85 -33.88
N HIS A 896 -9.43 -16.98 -34.87
CA HIS A 896 -9.70 -17.68 -36.13
C HIS A 896 -9.44 -19.19 -36.07
N GLN A 897 -8.92 -19.73 -34.97
CA GLN A 897 -8.71 -21.17 -34.86
C GLN A 897 -10.02 -21.96 -34.83
N GLY A 898 -11.15 -21.32 -34.51
CA GLY A 898 -12.48 -21.90 -34.60
C GLY A 898 -13.57 -21.05 -33.97
N GLU A 899 -14.82 -21.34 -34.30
CA GLU A 899 -15.97 -20.69 -33.67
C GLU A 899 -16.09 -21.06 -32.19
N ASP A 900 -15.67 -22.27 -31.83
CA ASP A 900 -15.62 -22.87 -30.50
C ASP A 900 -14.54 -22.27 -29.55
N VAL A 901 -13.74 -21.33 -30.02
CA VAL A 901 -12.59 -20.77 -29.29
C VAL A 901 -12.90 -19.41 -28.68
N VAL A 902 -12.63 -19.22 -27.38
CA VAL A 902 -12.79 -17.95 -26.67
C VAL A 902 -11.50 -17.60 -25.92
N PRO A 903 -10.67 -16.69 -26.45
CA PRO A 903 -9.49 -16.22 -25.73
C PRO A 903 -9.87 -15.26 -24.60
N ILE A 904 -9.10 -15.31 -23.51
CA ILE A 904 -9.29 -14.50 -22.29
C ILE A 904 -8.06 -13.64 -21.96
N PRO A 905 -7.63 -12.71 -22.84
CA PRO A 905 -6.50 -11.85 -22.52
C PRO A 905 -6.81 -10.96 -21.31
N GLY A 906 -5.87 -10.90 -20.36
CA GLY A 906 -5.95 -10.01 -19.20
C GLY A 906 -5.14 -8.74 -19.40
N THR A 907 -5.58 -7.64 -18.78
CA THR A 907 -4.81 -6.37 -18.76
C THR A 907 -5.22 -5.48 -17.58
N THR A 908 -4.27 -4.68 -17.09
CA THR A 908 -4.51 -3.63 -16.09
C THR A 908 -4.72 -2.25 -16.73
N LYS A 909 -4.70 -2.15 -18.06
CA LYS A 909 -4.77 -0.88 -18.80
C LYS A 909 -5.92 -0.88 -19.79
N VAL A 910 -6.78 0.14 -19.69
CA VAL A 910 -7.93 0.37 -20.59
C VAL A 910 -7.51 0.43 -22.07
N LYS A 911 -6.38 1.08 -22.38
CA LYS A 911 -5.87 1.14 -23.77
C LYS A 911 -5.56 -0.23 -24.37
N HIS A 912 -5.08 -1.17 -23.56
CA HIS A 912 -4.81 -2.53 -24.04
C HIS A 912 -6.11 -3.33 -24.17
N LEU A 913 -7.10 -3.06 -23.32
CA LEU A 913 -8.44 -3.62 -23.48
C LEU A 913 -9.06 -3.19 -24.81
N ASP A 914 -8.95 -1.90 -25.16
CA ASP A 914 -9.38 -1.38 -26.47
C ASP A 914 -8.65 -2.07 -27.63
N ALA A 915 -7.33 -2.22 -27.52
CA ALA A 915 -6.53 -2.91 -28.53
C ALA A 915 -6.93 -4.39 -28.68
N ASN A 916 -7.18 -5.09 -27.57
CA ASN A 916 -7.63 -6.48 -27.57
C ASN A 916 -9.00 -6.61 -28.23
N ILE A 917 -9.95 -5.72 -27.93
CA ILE A 917 -11.28 -5.74 -28.57
C ILE A 917 -11.18 -5.48 -30.07
N ALA A 918 -10.33 -4.53 -30.48
CA ALA A 918 -10.09 -4.24 -31.90
C ALA A 918 -9.45 -5.42 -32.67
N SER A 919 -8.94 -6.46 -32.01
CA SER A 919 -8.50 -7.68 -32.71
C SER A 919 -9.63 -8.44 -33.41
N LEU A 920 -10.89 -8.24 -32.98
CA LEU A 920 -12.08 -8.86 -33.59
C LEU A 920 -12.33 -8.37 -35.03
N ASP A 921 -11.81 -7.18 -35.35
CA ASP A 921 -11.94 -6.53 -36.66
C ASP A 921 -10.87 -7.01 -37.65
N VAL A 922 -9.80 -7.65 -37.17
CA VAL A 922 -8.77 -8.27 -38.02
C VAL A 922 -9.36 -9.55 -38.62
N LYS A 923 -9.39 -9.66 -39.95
CA LYS A 923 -9.83 -10.87 -40.67
C LYS A 923 -8.63 -11.49 -41.37
N LEU A 924 -8.46 -12.79 -41.19
CA LEU A 924 -7.39 -13.57 -41.79
C LEU A 924 -8.00 -14.67 -42.65
N SER A 925 -7.61 -14.74 -43.92
CA SER A 925 -7.89 -15.87 -44.80
C SER A 925 -7.12 -17.13 -44.35
N GLU A 926 -7.46 -18.30 -44.90
CA GLU A 926 -6.76 -19.55 -44.57
C GLU A 926 -5.27 -19.47 -44.95
N GLU A 927 -4.94 -18.84 -46.08
CA GLU A 927 -3.55 -18.62 -46.50
C GLU A 927 -2.79 -17.68 -45.57
N GLU A 928 -3.44 -16.60 -45.11
CA GLU A 928 -2.84 -15.65 -44.16
C GLU A 928 -2.69 -16.26 -42.76
N LEU A 929 -3.65 -17.07 -42.31
CA LEU A 929 -3.51 -17.83 -41.05
C LEU A 929 -2.32 -18.77 -41.10
N LYS A 930 -2.13 -19.45 -42.24
CA LYS A 930 -0.95 -20.29 -42.47
C LYS A 930 0.33 -19.46 -42.47
N GLU A 931 0.37 -18.33 -43.16
CA GLU A 931 1.53 -17.43 -43.18
C GLU A 931 1.91 -16.94 -41.78
N VAL A 932 0.92 -16.56 -40.95
CA VAL A 932 1.14 -16.16 -39.55
C VAL A 932 1.67 -17.33 -38.72
N SER A 933 1.15 -18.53 -38.94
CA SER A 933 1.58 -19.75 -38.25
C SER A 933 3.02 -20.16 -38.62
N ASP A 934 3.37 -20.01 -39.90
CA ASP A 934 4.69 -20.33 -40.46
C ASP A 934 5.75 -19.29 -40.07
N ALA A 935 5.34 -18.07 -39.70
CA ALA A 935 6.25 -17.08 -39.10
C ALA A 935 6.73 -17.50 -37.70
N MET A 936 6.04 -18.44 -37.06
CA MET A 936 6.22 -18.88 -35.68
C MET A 936 6.23 -20.41 -35.56
N PRO A 937 7.15 -21.10 -36.24
CA PRO A 937 7.16 -22.55 -36.26
C PRO A 937 7.56 -23.09 -34.89
N VAL A 938 6.83 -24.11 -34.41
CA VAL A 938 6.90 -24.62 -33.03
C VAL A 938 8.28 -25.16 -32.68
N ASP A 939 8.99 -25.74 -33.65
CA ASP A 939 10.34 -26.28 -33.54
C ASP A 939 11.44 -25.19 -33.48
N GLU A 940 11.16 -23.98 -33.97
CA GLU A 940 12.08 -22.85 -33.81
C GLU A 940 11.92 -22.13 -32.46
N ILE A 941 10.88 -22.39 -31.68
CA ILE A 941 10.68 -21.75 -30.37
C ILE A 941 11.74 -22.25 -29.38
N GLY A 942 12.47 -21.32 -28.74
CA GLY A 942 13.47 -21.62 -27.73
C GLY A 942 12.88 -21.74 -26.33
N GLY A 943 13.27 -22.78 -25.59
CA GLY A 943 12.85 -23.04 -24.21
C GLY A 943 11.54 -23.81 -24.09
N GLU A 944 11.40 -24.52 -22.97
CA GLU A 944 10.17 -25.25 -22.64
C GLU A 944 9.00 -24.29 -22.38
N ARG A 945 7.78 -24.79 -22.62
CA ARG A 945 6.52 -24.05 -22.41
C ARG A 945 6.29 -23.74 -20.93
N ASP A 946 6.40 -24.76 -20.10
CA ASP A 946 5.99 -24.70 -18.70
C ASP A 946 7.13 -24.14 -17.83
N ILE A 947 6.75 -23.34 -16.83
CA ILE A 947 7.64 -23.04 -15.70
C ILE A 947 7.71 -24.32 -14.86
N GLU A 948 8.90 -24.68 -14.35
CA GLU A 948 9.15 -25.91 -13.59
C GLU A 948 8.09 -26.19 -12.49
N LEU A 949 7.59 -25.14 -11.86
CA LEU A 949 6.51 -25.19 -10.87
C LEU A 949 5.22 -25.86 -11.39
N PHE A 950 4.86 -25.61 -12.64
CA PHE A 950 3.62 -26.09 -13.26
C PHE A 950 3.80 -27.35 -14.10
N THR A 951 5.04 -27.78 -14.36
CA THR A 951 5.31 -28.93 -15.24
C THR A 951 4.59 -30.19 -14.77
N SER A 952 4.57 -30.47 -13.46
CA SER A 952 3.92 -31.67 -12.90
C SER A 952 2.38 -31.64 -12.95
N CYS A 953 1.78 -30.47 -13.19
CA CYS A 953 0.32 -30.30 -13.27
C CYS A 953 -0.14 -29.80 -14.65
N SER A 954 0.70 -29.91 -15.68
CA SER A 954 0.31 -29.66 -17.06
C SER A 954 -0.54 -30.79 -17.60
N TRP A 955 -1.32 -30.50 -18.65
CA TRP A 955 -2.25 -31.45 -19.26
C TRP A 955 -1.60 -32.80 -19.66
N LYS A 956 -0.29 -32.81 -19.96
CA LYS A 956 0.47 -34.01 -20.32
C LYS A 956 0.59 -35.03 -19.19
N PHE A 957 0.56 -34.56 -17.94
CA PHE A 957 0.69 -35.40 -16.74
C PHE A 957 -0.61 -35.48 -15.94
N ALA A 958 -1.68 -34.86 -16.42
CA ALA A 958 -2.96 -34.71 -15.73
C ALA A 958 -3.91 -35.92 -15.91
N ASN A 959 -3.36 -37.14 -15.92
CA ASN A 959 -4.17 -38.36 -15.85
C ASN A 959 -4.55 -38.66 -14.39
N THR A 960 -5.76 -39.17 -14.17
CA THR A 960 -6.23 -39.54 -12.84
C THR A 960 -6.31 -41.05 -12.67
N PRO A 961 -6.18 -41.60 -11.45
CA PRO A 961 -6.34 -43.03 -11.21
C PRO A 961 -7.76 -43.48 -11.59
N LEU A 962 -7.90 -44.76 -11.96
CA LEU A 962 -9.21 -45.36 -12.12
C LEU A 962 -9.91 -45.47 -10.76
N PRO A 963 -11.24 -45.34 -10.69
CA PRO A 963 -11.97 -45.54 -9.44
C PRO A 963 -11.79 -46.98 -8.95
N ALA A 964 -11.52 -47.13 -7.65
CA ALA A 964 -11.23 -48.43 -7.01
C ALA A 964 -12.42 -49.41 -7.03
N THR A 965 -13.62 -48.90 -7.30
CA THR A 965 -14.85 -49.66 -7.53
C THR A 965 -15.56 -49.03 -8.72
N PRO A 966 -16.18 -49.81 -9.63
CA PRO A 966 -17.09 -49.25 -10.63
C PRO A 966 -18.18 -48.49 -9.87
N LEU A 967 -18.24 -47.17 -10.07
CA LEU A 967 -19.34 -46.36 -9.56
C LEU A 967 -20.56 -46.69 -10.45
N GLU A 968 -21.66 -47.11 -9.84
CA GLU A 968 -22.91 -47.48 -10.52
C GLU A 968 -23.51 -46.34 -11.35
#